data_AF-A0A8H3UII8-F1
#
_entry.id   AF-A0A8H3UII8-F1
#
_cell.length_a   1.000
_cell.length_b   1.000
_cell.length_c   1.000
_cell.angle_alpha   90.00
_cell.angle_beta   90.00
_cell.angle_gamma   90.00
#
_symmetry.space_group_name_H-M   'P 1'
#
loop_
_entity.id
_entity.type
_entity.pdbx_description
1 polymer ?
#
loop_
_entity_poly.entity_id
_entity_poly.type
_entity_poly.pdbx_seq_one_letter_code
_entity_poly.pdbx_strand_id
1 'polypeptide(L)'
;MGIQSLPTEIEGRLFINGEFVNSSDGKTFDVFSPYDRKKVATVHEATEEDTNKAVAAAKAAFPAWAALSPPQRGAYLKKLSALTLAASSDLAALDCSVMGRPISTYGDAAYAAAEFAHYAEAAWPKGETSLNTPGFINMTFRQPIGVVGAIIPWNVPIILLSTKLGPALAAGCTVVLKSSEKAPLSSIKIAQLIKEAGFPPGVVNIISGFGQPSGSTLSAHMDVRLINFTGSGPTGKIVSVAGAKSNLKKVILELGGKSPTIIFDDADLEKAAVETAFSIKFVSGQACVANSRIYVQDTCADRFKQLFTKAFIVIQPGNPMDPTTTHGPQADEIQFNRVQEYLKLVKEEGTGKIETGGGALQVEGGNGFFIEPTIITGQAEDARPMKEEIFGPVVNINVFCTESEAIAKAVDSEYGLYSAVYSRNIHRAMRVAKAMEAGTVGVNLVKLPHDEESDEAIRREILIYQRFEESGGHPGLLRYLGPCGSGLRLEFAGNYGLGKCIQELGDNAALERRLRWCQQITDTIAFVHDKGVIHGDLQLGNIFLDEDLNAKVGDFAGSSLDGLPLLVQVTASHRYPGSLLLEQADIFALGSTLFEVMCGQSPYKGRKDIEIKGLFEKSLFPETKHLGPIGKVIAGCWRGEYGSAFVFAFFLPFDDAWRDIADREFQL
;
A
#
# COMPACT_ATOMS: atom_id res chain seq x y z
N MET A 1 -24.96 9.15 24.33
CA MET A 1 -24.01 10.08 24.94
C MET A 1 -24.66 11.45 24.98
N GLY A 2 -24.58 12.19 26.09
CA GLY A 2 -25.05 13.58 26.13
C GLY A 2 -24.20 14.43 25.20
N ILE A 3 -24.82 15.18 24.28
CA ILE A 3 -24.08 16.01 23.32
C ILE A 3 -23.52 17.20 24.08
N GLN A 4 -22.20 17.33 24.11
CA GLN A 4 -21.57 18.56 24.55
C GLN A 4 -21.60 19.56 23.39
N SER A 5 -22.01 20.79 23.69
CA SER A 5 -21.76 21.93 22.81
C SER A 5 -20.25 22.08 22.59
N LEU A 6 -19.86 22.66 21.46
CA LEU A 6 -18.46 23.06 21.26
C LEU A 6 -17.96 23.88 22.46
N PRO A 7 -16.72 23.67 22.90
CA PRO A 7 -16.16 24.45 23.98
C PRO A 7 -16.08 25.93 23.58
N THR A 8 -16.23 26.83 24.57
CA THR A 8 -16.23 28.29 24.33
C THR A 8 -14.92 28.78 23.74
N GLU A 9 -13.80 28.14 24.10
CA GLU A 9 -12.49 28.36 23.48
C GLU A 9 -11.96 27.03 22.94
N ILE A 10 -11.61 27.03 21.66
CA ILE A 10 -11.01 25.89 20.97
C ILE A 10 -9.51 26.16 20.85
N GLU A 11 -8.69 25.24 21.37
CA GLU A 11 -7.24 25.30 21.20
C GLU A 11 -6.87 25.18 19.72
N GLY A 12 -6.12 26.17 19.21
CA GLY A 12 -5.73 26.26 17.80
C GLY A 12 -4.22 26.27 17.59
N ARG A 13 -3.41 26.16 18.66
CA ARG A 13 -1.94 26.20 18.59
C ARG A 13 -1.32 24.88 18.14
N LEU A 14 -0.07 24.96 17.70
CA LEU A 14 0.76 23.82 17.37
C LEU A 14 1.21 23.13 18.66
N PHE A 15 1.34 21.80 18.66
CA PHE A 15 1.89 21.06 19.78
C PHE A 15 3.31 20.61 19.47
N ILE A 16 4.30 21.32 20.01
CA ILE A 16 5.72 21.09 19.73
C ILE A 16 6.45 20.94 21.06
N ASN A 17 7.24 19.86 21.18
CA ASN A 17 8.06 19.59 22.35
C ASN A 17 7.30 19.64 23.70
N GLY A 18 6.08 19.09 23.74
CA GLY A 18 5.25 19.05 24.96
C GLY A 18 4.46 20.33 25.25
N GLU A 19 4.58 21.38 24.43
CA GLU A 19 3.97 22.68 24.66
C GLU A 19 3.09 23.14 23.48
N PHE A 20 2.06 23.92 23.81
CA PHE A 20 1.19 24.58 22.83
C PHE A 20 1.78 25.93 22.44
N VAL A 21 2.20 26.08 21.19
CA VAL A 21 2.94 27.24 20.68
C VAL A 21 2.26 27.86 19.47
N ASN A 22 2.39 29.18 19.35
CA ASN A 22 1.96 29.90 18.16
C ASN A 22 2.89 29.55 16.97
N SER A 23 2.38 29.71 15.75
CA SER A 23 3.22 29.69 14.54
C SER A 23 4.37 30.70 14.63
N SER A 24 5.54 30.37 14.08
CA SER A 24 6.74 31.22 14.20
C SER A 24 6.59 32.58 13.52
N ASP A 25 5.79 32.68 12.46
CA ASP A 25 5.49 33.94 11.77
C ASP A 25 4.14 34.55 12.20
N GLY A 26 3.47 33.92 13.18
CA GLY A 26 2.18 34.35 13.71
C GLY A 26 0.97 34.07 12.81
N LYS A 27 1.14 33.44 11.64
CA LYS A 27 0.02 33.16 10.74
C LYS A 27 -0.96 32.16 11.31
N THR A 28 -2.19 32.33 10.87
CA THR A 28 -3.33 31.47 11.20
C THR A 28 -4.21 31.28 9.97
N PHE A 29 -5.03 30.24 10.00
CA PHE A 29 -6.12 30.01 9.06
C PHE A 29 -7.42 29.72 9.80
N ASP A 30 -8.53 30.06 9.16
CA ASP A 30 -9.86 29.83 9.70
C ASP A 30 -10.42 28.49 9.23
N VAL A 31 -11.08 27.78 10.15
CA VAL A 31 -11.77 26.52 9.87
C VAL A 31 -13.27 26.79 9.90
N PHE A 32 -13.98 26.34 8.86
CA PHE A 32 -15.40 26.61 8.67
C PHE A 32 -16.22 25.33 8.76
N SER A 33 -17.45 25.47 9.23
CA SER A 33 -18.44 24.40 9.23
C SER A 33 -18.94 24.15 7.80
N PRO A 34 -18.90 22.91 7.29
CA PRO A 34 -19.44 22.60 5.96
C PRO A 34 -20.97 22.58 5.93
N TYR A 35 -21.63 22.67 7.09
CA TYR A 35 -23.08 22.66 7.22
C TYR A 35 -23.73 24.03 7.03
N ASP A 36 -23.13 25.08 7.62
CA ASP A 36 -23.68 26.44 7.62
C ASP A 36 -22.67 27.52 7.22
N ARG A 37 -21.45 27.11 6.83
CA ARG A 37 -20.32 27.96 6.39
C ARG A 37 -19.86 28.96 7.44
N LYS A 38 -20.25 28.80 8.70
CA LYS A 38 -19.79 29.67 9.77
C LYS A 38 -18.40 29.24 10.22
N LYS A 39 -17.60 30.23 10.62
CA LYS A 39 -16.30 29.99 11.24
C LYS A 39 -16.48 29.22 12.55
N VAL A 40 -15.73 28.14 12.71
CA VAL A 40 -15.70 27.30 13.91
C VAL A 40 -14.53 27.70 14.80
N ALA A 41 -13.34 27.83 14.23
CA ALA A 41 -12.11 28.12 14.97
C ALA A 41 -11.06 28.83 14.11
N THR A 42 -10.04 29.37 14.77
CA THR A 42 -8.81 29.88 14.14
C THR A 42 -7.65 28.97 14.57
N VAL A 43 -6.82 28.53 13.63
CA VAL A 43 -5.72 27.57 13.88
C VAL A 43 -4.41 28.16 13.38
N HIS A 44 -3.32 27.95 14.13
CA HIS A 44 -1.99 28.38 13.71
C HIS A 44 -1.48 27.57 12.52
N GLU A 45 -0.90 28.27 11.54
CA GLU A 45 -0.33 27.66 10.33
C GLU A 45 1.14 27.34 10.56
N ALA A 46 1.49 26.05 10.58
CA ALA A 46 2.88 25.63 10.73
C ALA A 46 3.73 26.06 9.54
N THR A 47 4.80 26.80 9.83
CA THR A 47 5.81 27.19 8.84
C THR A 47 6.82 26.07 8.59
N GLU A 48 7.75 26.31 7.67
CA GLU A 48 8.97 25.50 7.53
C GLU A 48 9.77 25.49 8.85
N GLU A 49 9.91 26.63 9.51
CA GLU A 49 10.65 26.75 10.77
C GLU A 49 9.99 25.95 11.90
N ASP A 50 8.65 26.02 12.01
CA ASP A 50 7.91 25.24 13.01
C ASP A 50 8.04 23.73 12.75
N THR A 51 8.00 23.34 11.48
CA THR A 51 8.20 21.94 11.07
C THR A 51 9.61 21.46 11.46
N ASN A 52 10.64 22.27 11.20
CA ASN A 52 12.01 21.98 11.58
C ASN A 52 12.18 21.90 13.11
N LYS A 53 11.54 22.79 13.87
CA LYS A 53 11.52 22.73 15.35
C LYS A 53 10.88 21.45 15.87
N ALA A 54 9.76 21.04 15.28
CA ALA A 54 9.09 19.78 15.64
C ALA A 54 9.96 18.56 15.35
N VAL A 55 10.63 18.51 14.18
CA VAL A 55 11.55 17.41 13.84
C VAL A 55 12.78 17.41 14.75
N ALA A 56 13.35 18.57 15.07
CA ALA A 56 14.46 18.68 16.00
C ALA A 56 14.09 18.15 17.40
N ALA A 57 12.90 18.50 17.90
CA ALA A 57 12.39 17.98 19.18
C ALA A 57 12.19 16.46 19.14
N ALA A 58 11.60 15.93 18.06
CA ALA A 58 11.43 14.48 17.87
C ALA A 58 12.76 13.73 17.83
N LYS A 59 13.77 14.29 17.14
CA LYS A 59 15.11 13.72 17.05
C LYS A 59 15.81 13.73 18.41
N ALA A 60 15.67 14.81 19.18
CA ALA A 60 16.26 14.91 20.52
C ALA A 60 15.63 13.92 21.52
N ALA A 61 14.32 13.69 21.44
CA ALA A 61 13.60 12.76 22.30
C ALA A 61 13.83 11.27 21.95
N PHE A 62 14.22 10.98 20.70
CA PHE A 62 14.28 9.62 20.17
C PHE A 62 15.17 8.65 20.97
N PRO A 63 16.42 8.98 21.33
CA PRO A 63 17.29 8.03 22.04
C PRO A 63 16.70 7.56 23.38
N ALA A 64 16.13 8.48 24.17
CA ALA A 64 15.55 8.16 25.47
C ALA A 64 14.26 7.35 25.33
N TRP A 65 13.41 7.69 24.35
CA TRP A 65 12.17 6.96 24.09
C TRP A 65 12.42 5.54 23.56
N ALA A 66 13.37 5.39 22.62
CA ALA A 66 13.76 4.11 22.05
C ALA A 66 14.37 3.16 23.09
N ALA A 67 15.05 3.70 24.12
CA ALA A 67 15.67 2.93 25.20
C ALA A 67 14.67 2.33 26.20
N LEU A 68 13.42 2.80 26.21
CA LEU A 68 12.38 2.21 27.05
C LEU A 68 12.07 0.77 26.62
N SER A 69 11.70 -0.09 27.55
CA SER A 69 11.13 -1.40 27.23
C SER A 69 9.71 -1.27 26.65
N PRO A 70 9.21 -2.27 25.90
CA PRO A 70 7.85 -2.23 25.40
C PRO A 70 6.77 -1.97 26.46
N PRO A 71 6.78 -2.59 27.66
CA PRO A 71 5.79 -2.27 28.70
C PRO A 71 5.84 -0.82 29.18
N GLN A 72 7.04 -0.23 29.27
CA GLN A 72 7.19 1.17 29.67
C GLN A 72 6.60 2.12 28.64
N ARG A 73 6.78 1.85 27.34
CA ARG A 73 6.11 2.61 26.27
C ARG A 73 4.60 2.36 26.26
N GLY A 74 4.19 1.11 26.44
CA GLY A 74 2.80 0.69 26.47
C GLY A 74 1.97 1.37 27.56
N ALA A 75 2.57 1.69 28.71
CA ALA A 75 1.90 2.43 29.78
C ALA A 75 1.36 3.80 29.32
N TYR A 76 2.11 4.52 28.49
CA TYR A 76 1.67 5.81 27.92
C TYR A 76 0.52 5.65 26.93
N LEU A 77 0.62 4.66 26.02
CA LEU A 77 -0.41 4.35 25.04
C LEU A 77 -1.72 3.88 25.71
N LYS A 78 -1.63 3.06 26.74
CA LYS A 78 -2.78 2.61 27.52
C LYS A 78 -3.49 3.77 28.22
N LYS A 79 -2.74 4.72 28.77
CA LYS A 79 -3.31 5.94 29.34
C LYS A 79 -3.95 6.83 28.28
N LEU A 80 -3.29 7.01 27.13
CA LEU A 80 -3.86 7.75 25.99
C LEU A 80 -5.15 7.11 25.46
N SER A 81 -5.21 5.78 25.39
CA SER A 81 -6.43 5.04 25.05
C SER A 81 -7.58 5.40 25.99
N ALA A 82 -7.37 5.31 27.31
CA ALA A 82 -8.41 5.61 28.29
C ALA A 82 -8.88 7.08 28.21
N LEU A 83 -7.95 8.01 28.04
CA LEU A 83 -8.25 9.44 27.87
C LEU A 83 -9.02 9.71 26.57
N THR A 84 -8.64 9.06 25.47
CA THR A 84 -9.31 9.19 24.15
C THR A 84 -10.76 8.73 24.25
N LEU A 85 -11.01 7.60 24.91
CA LEU A 85 -12.36 7.09 25.13
C LEU A 85 -13.18 8.02 26.03
N ALA A 86 -12.57 8.55 27.10
CA ALA A 86 -13.22 9.51 27.99
C ALA A 86 -13.58 10.83 27.29
N ALA A 87 -12.77 11.25 26.31
CA ALA A 87 -12.98 12.45 25.51
C ALA A 87 -13.84 12.22 24.24
N SER A 88 -14.53 11.08 24.13
CA SER A 88 -15.27 10.71 22.91
C SER A 88 -16.32 11.76 22.50
N SER A 89 -17.01 12.40 23.45
CA SER A 89 -18.00 13.45 23.16
C SER A 89 -17.35 14.72 22.61
N ASP A 90 -16.24 15.15 23.19
CA ASP A 90 -15.47 16.32 22.72
C ASP A 90 -14.93 16.08 21.30
N LEU A 91 -14.33 14.90 21.06
CA LEU A 91 -13.77 14.53 19.77
C LEU A 91 -14.86 14.48 18.69
N ALA A 92 -16.00 13.88 19.00
CA ALA A 92 -17.16 13.85 18.12
C ALA A 92 -17.64 15.26 17.78
N ALA A 93 -17.81 16.14 18.78
CA ALA A 93 -18.26 17.50 18.56
C ALA A 93 -17.31 18.29 17.64
N LEU A 94 -15.99 18.17 17.87
CA LEU A 94 -14.99 18.85 17.04
C LEU A 94 -15.02 18.34 15.60
N ASP A 95 -14.96 17.02 15.37
CA ASP A 95 -14.96 16.46 14.01
C ASP A 95 -16.26 16.74 13.25
N CYS A 96 -17.41 16.55 13.90
CA CYS A 96 -18.72 16.80 13.28
C CYS A 96 -18.86 18.27 12.86
N SER A 97 -18.31 19.19 13.66
CA SER A 97 -18.40 20.64 13.39
C SER A 97 -17.58 21.11 12.18
N VAL A 98 -16.45 20.47 11.86
CA VAL A 98 -15.55 20.92 10.78
C VAL A 98 -15.52 20.00 9.57
N MET A 99 -15.84 18.72 9.73
CA MET A 99 -15.86 17.76 8.63
C MET A 99 -17.26 17.47 8.11
N GLY A 100 -18.29 17.70 8.92
CA GLY A 100 -19.68 17.55 8.51
C GLY A 100 -20.24 16.13 8.66
N ARG A 101 -19.46 15.16 9.15
CA ARG A 101 -19.99 13.83 9.44
C ARG A 101 -21.04 13.86 10.55
N PRO A 102 -22.15 13.11 10.42
CA PRO A 102 -23.14 13.02 11.47
C PRO A 102 -22.65 12.32 12.74
N ILE A 103 -22.97 12.90 13.90
CA ILE A 103 -22.66 12.37 15.23
C ILE A 103 -23.29 10.99 15.48
N SER A 104 -24.42 10.70 14.84
CA SER A 104 -25.16 9.42 14.94
C SER A 104 -24.33 8.21 14.50
N THR A 105 -23.32 8.42 13.67
CA THR A 105 -22.43 7.37 13.15
C THR A 105 -21.00 7.51 13.65
N TYR A 106 -20.74 8.37 14.64
CA TYR A 106 -19.40 8.65 15.12
C TYR A 106 -18.91 7.58 16.08
N GLY A 107 -17.93 6.79 15.65
CA GLY A 107 -17.22 5.82 16.49
C GLY A 107 -15.72 6.08 16.60
N ASP A 108 -15.19 7.10 15.94
CA ASP A 108 -13.75 7.24 15.66
C ASP A 108 -12.87 7.30 16.91
N ALA A 109 -13.40 7.89 18.00
CA ALA A 109 -12.72 7.90 19.30
C ALA A 109 -12.60 6.50 19.91
N ALA A 110 -13.64 5.65 19.79
CA ALA A 110 -13.57 4.26 20.24
C ALA A 110 -12.57 3.46 19.42
N TYR A 111 -12.50 3.69 18.10
CA TYR A 111 -11.51 3.04 17.23
C TYR A 111 -10.10 3.44 17.63
N ALA A 112 -9.85 4.74 17.78
CA ALA A 112 -8.53 5.22 18.16
C ALA A 112 -8.11 4.75 19.55
N ALA A 113 -9.04 4.68 20.51
CA ALA A 113 -8.77 4.09 21.81
C ALA A 113 -8.38 2.62 21.68
N ALA A 114 -9.15 1.81 20.94
CA ALA A 114 -8.83 0.40 20.69
C ALA A 114 -7.46 0.22 20.01
N GLU A 115 -7.14 1.07 19.03
CA GLU A 115 -5.85 1.05 18.33
C GLU A 115 -4.69 1.34 19.30
N PHE A 116 -4.82 2.37 20.15
CA PHE A 116 -3.81 2.67 21.17
C PHE A 116 -3.69 1.56 22.20
N ALA A 117 -4.79 0.94 22.62
CA ALA A 117 -4.79 -0.19 23.54
C ALA A 117 -4.11 -1.41 22.91
N HIS A 118 -4.40 -1.72 21.64
CA HIS A 118 -3.76 -2.80 20.91
C HIS A 118 -2.24 -2.61 20.86
N TYR A 119 -1.77 -1.44 20.42
CA TYR A 119 -0.33 -1.18 20.33
C TYR A 119 0.36 -0.96 21.68
N ALA A 120 -0.38 -0.72 22.76
CA ALA A 120 0.17 -0.75 24.10
C ALA A 120 0.67 -2.14 24.50
N GLU A 121 0.14 -3.20 23.89
CA GLU A 121 0.40 -4.60 24.25
C GLU A 121 1.09 -5.39 23.13
N ALA A 122 0.90 -5.01 21.86
CA ALA A 122 1.37 -5.78 20.70
C ALA A 122 2.87 -5.58 20.33
N ALA A 123 3.54 -4.56 20.85
CA ALA A 123 4.86 -4.16 20.35
C ALA A 123 6.04 -4.89 20.99
N TRP A 124 6.20 -6.18 20.69
CA TRP A 124 7.36 -6.97 21.13
C TRP A 124 8.30 -7.25 19.95
N PRO A 125 9.40 -6.48 19.77
CA PRO A 125 10.33 -6.72 18.68
C PRO A 125 11.02 -8.07 18.88
N LYS A 126 10.70 -9.03 18.01
CA LYS A 126 11.38 -10.33 17.95
C LYS A 126 12.36 -10.36 16.78
N GLY A 127 13.62 -10.60 17.12
CA GLY A 127 14.66 -10.97 16.17
C GLY A 127 14.56 -12.44 15.78
N GLU A 128 15.48 -12.87 14.91
CA GLU A 128 15.63 -14.27 14.51
C GLU A 128 17.10 -14.68 14.78
N THR A 129 17.32 -15.95 15.12
CA THR A 129 18.67 -16.52 15.30
C THR A 129 18.87 -17.70 14.36
N SER A 130 20.09 -17.93 13.90
CA SER A 130 20.43 -19.05 13.02
C SER A 130 21.84 -19.55 13.27
N LEU A 131 22.00 -20.88 13.28
CA LEU A 131 23.28 -21.59 13.41
C LEU A 131 23.77 -22.15 12.06
N ASN A 132 23.19 -21.69 10.95
CA ASN A 132 23.45 -22.27 9.63
C ASN A 132 24.88 -22.00 9.11
N THR A 133 25.62 -21.09 9.73
CA THR A 133 27.03 -20.82 9.42
C THR A 133 27.92 -21.52 10.45
N PRO A 134 28.66 -22.58 10.09
CA PRO A 134 29.53 -23.29 11.03
C PRO A 134 30.48 -22.34 11.77
N GLY A 135 30.48 -22.41 13.09
CA GLY A 135 31.32 -21.55 13.95
C GLY A 135 30.74 -20.18 14.29
N PHE A 136 29.53 -19.83 13.80
CA PHE A 136 28.90 -18.54 14.08
C PHE A 136 27.45 -18.69 14.57
N ILE A 137 27.01 -17.71 15.36
CA ILE A 137 25.60 -17.49 15.69
C ILE A 137 25.16 -16.23 14.95
N ASN A 138 24.29 -16.38 13.95
CA ASN A 138 23.69 -15.25 13.26
C ASN A 138 22.49 -14.76 14.06
N MET A 139 22.38 -13.45 14.27
CA MET A 139 21.26 -12.83 14.98
C MET A 139 20.77 -11.60 14.22
N THR A 140 19.46 -11.40 14.19
CA THR A 140 18.83 -10.17 13.71
C THR A 140 18.10 -9.49 14.85
N PHE A 141 17.98 -8.16 14.76
CA PHE A 141 17.24 -7.35 15.72
C PHE A 141 16.26 -6.46 14.97
N ARG A 142 15.10 -6.18 15.58
CA ARG A 142 14.14 -5.18 15.09
C ARG A 142 14.26 -3.93 15.95
N GLN A 143 14.77 -2.85 15.37
CA GLN A 143 15.01 -1.59 16.05
C GLN A 143 14.11 -0.49 15.46
N PRO A 144 13.72 0.53 16.25
CA PRO A 144 12.94 1.65 15.74
C PRO A 144 13.73 2.44 14.70
N ILE A 145 13.03 2.93 13.67
CA ILE A 145 13.67 3.55 12.50
C ILE A 145 14.18 4.98 12.76
N GLY A 146 13.72 5.64 13.82
CA GLY A 146 14.05 7.04 14.13
C GLY A 146 12.82 7.93 14.20
N VAL A 147 12.96 9.16 13.70
CA VAL A 147 11.85 10.10 13.56
C VAL A 147 10.94 9.70 12.40
N VAL A 148 9.65 9.59 12.68
CA VAL A 148 8.59 9.33 11.70
C VAL A 148 7.85 10.63 11.42
N GLY A 149 7.78 11.03 10.15
CA GLY A 149 6.83 12.03 9.69
C GLY A 149 5.51 11.35 9.34
N ALA A 150 4.40 11.89 9.83
CA ALA A 150 3.05 11.42 9.52
C ALA A 150 2.23 12.56 8.92
N ILE A 151 1.52 12.32 7.82
CA ILE A 151 0.63 13.30 7.21
C ILE A 151 -0.73 12.62 7.02
N ILE A 152 -1.78 13.22 7.59
CA ILE A 152 -3.15 12.68 7.55
C ILE A 152 -4.11 13.59 6.78
N PRO A 153 -5.13 13.04 6.11
CA PRO A 153 -6.21 13.79 5.49
C PRO A 153 -7.28 14.15 6.54
N TRP A 154 -8.43 14.60 6.06
CA TRP A 154 -9.48 15.23 6.87
C TRP A 154 -10.72 14.36 7.13
N ASN A 155 -10.91 13.26 6.41
CA ASN A 155 -12.18 12.53 6.39
C ASN A 155 -12.45 11.68 7.63
N VAL A 156 -11.41 11.12 8.25
CA VAL A 156 -11.47 10.36 9.51
C VAL A 156 -10.21 10.65 10.34
N PRO A 157 -10.01 11.89 10.80
CA PRO A 157 -8.72 12.39 11.27
C PRO A 157 -8.17 11.59 12.46
N ILE A 158 -9.03 11.21 13.42
CA ILE A 158 -8.61 10.49 14.62
C ILE A 158 -8.29 9.01 14.36
N ILE A 159 -9.00 8.37 13.43
CA ILE A 159 -8.67 7.01 12.96
C ILE A 159 -7.28 7.02 12.30
N LEU A 160 -7.02 7.97 11.41
CA LEU A 160 -5.74 8.02 10.68
C LEU A 160 -4.59 8.53 11.55
N LEU A 161 -4.88 9.33 12.57
CA LEU A 161 -3.92 9.71 13.58
C LEU A 161 -3.49 8.50 14.42
N SER A 162 -4.45 7.75 14.97
CA SER A 162 -4.16 6.62 15.86
C SER A 162 -3.43 5.48 15.16
N THR A 163 -3.83 5.12 13.94
CA THR A 163 -3.16 4.10 13.11
C THR A 163 -1.71 4.45 12.74
N LYS A 164 -1.33 5.74 12.80
CA LYS A 164 0.06 6.18 12.58
C LYS A 164 0.83 6.30 13.89
N LEU A 165 0.24 6.90 14.92
CA LEU A 165 0.89 7.10 16.21
C LEU A 165 1.10 5.77 16.96
N GLY A 166 0.08 4.91 17.04
CA GLY A 166 0.10 3.64 17.76
C GLY A 166 1.33 2.77 17.43
N PRO A 167 1.47 2.29 16.18
CA PRO A 167 2.59 1.42 15.81
C PRO A 167 3.95 2.13 15.91
N ALA A 168 4.05 3.41 15.52
CA ALA A 168 5.31 4.14 15.54
C ALA A 168 5.85 4.32 16.96
N LEU A 169 4.98 4.78 17.88
CA LEU A 169 5.34 5.00 19.28
C LEU A 169 5.66 3.68 19.98
N ALA A 170 4.85 2.64 19.74
CA ALA A 170 5.04 1.34 20.34
C ALA A 170 6.35 0.67 19.89
N ALA A 171 6.74 0.84 18.62
CA ALA A 171 8.03 0.41 18.10
C ALA A 171 9.23 1.15 18.73
N GLY A 172 9.01 2.32 19.35
CA GLY A 172 10.05 3.17 19.93
C GLY A 172 10.49 4.33 19.03
N CYS A 173 9.72 4.66 18.00
CA CYS A 173 9.94 5.86 17.18
C CYS A 173 9.36 7.10 17.86
N THR A 174 9.83 8.28 17.47
CA THR A 174 9.18 9.57 17.76
C THR A 174 8.46 10.07 16.53
N VAL A 175 7.42 10.89 16.70
CA VAL A 175 6.53 11.26 15.60
C VAL A 175 6.36 12.77 15.49
N VAL A 176 6.42 13.28 14.26
CA VAL A 176 5.90 14.59 13.87
C VAL A 176 4.71 14.36 12.94
N LEU A 177 3.51 14.69 13.40
CA LEU A 177 2.28 14.53 12.65
C LEU A 177 1.77 15.87 12.14
N LYS A 178 1.47 15.94 10.84
CA LYS A 178 0.78 17.06 10.19
C LYS A 178 -0.68 16.69 9.97
N SER A 179 -1.59 17.38 10.65
CA SER A 179 -3.03 17.29 10.40
C SER A 179 -3.46 18.12 9.19
N SER A 180 -4.58 17.72 8.59
CA SER A 180 -5.20 18.48 7.49
C SER A 180 -5.71 19.83 7.98
N GLU A 181 -5.48 20.87 7.17
CA GLU A 181 -6.06 22.20 7.35
C GLU A 181 -7.60 22.20 7.39
N LYS A 182 -8.26 21.19 6.79
CA LYS A 182 -9.72 21.10 6.78
C LYS A 182 -10.31 20.55 8.08
N ALA A 183 -9.57 19.71 8.81
CA ALA A 183 -10.06 19.08 10.05
C ALA A 183 -8.94 18.91 11.10
N PRO A 184 -8.34 20.01 11.60
CA PRO A 184 -7.22 19.94 12.54
C PRO A 184 -7.65 19.75 14.01
N LEU A 185 -8.88 20.10 14.36
CA LEU A 185 -9.27 20.37 15.76
C LEU A 185 -9.20 19.13 16.66
N SER A 186 -9.68 17.99 16.19
CA SER A 186 -9.62 16.73 16.96
C SER A 186 -8.18 16.24 17.14
N SER A 187 -7.30 16.46 16.14
CA SER A 187 -5.87 16.15 16.27
C SER A 187 -5.21 17.01 17.35
N ILE A 188 -5.59 18.29 17.44
CA ILE A 188 -5.14 19.19 18.51
C ILE A 188 -5.68 18.76 19.88
N LYS A 189 -6.95 18.31 19.95
CA LYS A 189 -7.52 17.72 21.18
C LYS A 189 -6.74 16.49 21.63
N ILE A 190 -6.37 15.59 20.71
CA ILE A 190 -5.49 14.45 21.04
C ILE A 190 -4.12 14.92 21.54
N ALA A 191 -3.57 16.03 21.05
CA ALA A 191 -2.35 16.62 21.60
C ALA A 191 -2.49 17.01 23.08
N GLN A 192 -3.65 17.52 23.49
CA GLN A 192 -3.94 17.80 24.90
C GLN A 192 -3.95 16.51 25.72
N LEU A 193 -4.57 15.45 25.19
CA LEU A 193 -4.61 14.14 25.84
C LEU A 193 -3.22 13.46 25.89
N ILE A 194 -2.35 13.70 24.91
CA ILE A 194 -0.95 13.25 24.92
C ILE A 194 -0.17 13.93 26.05
N LYS A 195 -0.35 15.25 26.22
CA LYS A 195 0.23 16.00 27.34
C LYS A 195 -0.28 15.46 28.68
N GLU A 196 -1.58 15.25 28.81
CA GLU A 196 -2.21 14.67 30.02
C GLU A 196 -1.77 13.22 30.30
N ALA A 197 -1.59 12.42 29.25
CA ALA A 197 -1.04 11.07 29.34
C ALA A 197 0.41 11.08 29.88
N GLY A 198 1.12 12.19 29.73
CA GLY A 198 2.46 12.41 30.29
C GLY A 198 3.58 11.96 29.36
N PHE A 199 3.34 11.90 28.05
CA PHE A 199 4.39 11.59 27.09
C PHE A 199 5.58 12.56 27.25
N PRO A 200 6.83 12.06 27.19
CA PRO A 200 8.00 12.94 27.27
C PRO A 200 7.98 14.01 26.17
N PRO A 201 8.43 15.24 26.45
CA PRO A 201 8.56 16.30 25.45
C PRO A 201 9.27 15.83 24.18
N GLY A 202 8.68 16.15 23.03
CA GLY A 202 9.23 15.83 21.72
C GLY A 202 8.91 14.43 21.20
N VAL A 203 8.44 13.49 22.02
CA VAL A 203 8.09 12.14 21.54
C VAL A 203 6.95 12.17 20.52
N VAL A 204 5.96 13.04 20.75
CA VAL A 204 4.90 13.35 19.79
C VAL A 204 4.86 14.86 19.59
N ASN A 205 4.81 15.28 18.32
CA ASN A 205 4.59 16.66 17.92
C ASN A 205 3.46 16.67 16.90
N ILE A 206 2.49 17.56 17.06
CA ILE A 206 1.34 17.70 16.17
C ILE A 206 1.32 19.13 15.64
N ILE A 207 1.48 19.27 14.33
CA ILE A 207 1.44 20.54 13.61
C ILE A 207 0.23 20.57 12.67
N SER A 208 -0.35 21.74 12.46
CA SER A 208 -1.46 21.96 11.54
C SER A 208 -1.03 22.97 10.47
N GLY A 209 -1.46 22.77 9.22
CA GLY A 209 -1.12 23.70 8.14
C GLY A 209 -1.44 23.12 6.77
N PHE A 210 -1.01 23.79 5.71
CA PHE A 210 -1.23 23.35 4.33
C PHE A 210 -0.12 22.39 3.86
N GLY A 211 -0.34 21.74 2.71
CA GLY A 211 0.69 20.91 2.06
C GLY A 211 2.01 21.67 1.83
N GLN A 212 1.93 22.95 1.46
CA GLN A 212 3.06 23.87 1.44
C GLN A 212 2.84 24.95 2.52
N PRO A 213 3.81 25.27 3.38
CA PRO A 213 5.16 24.69 3.45
C PRO A 213 5.26 23.44 4.34
N SER A 214 4.32 23.20 5.26
CA SER A 214 4.52 22.21 6.33
C SER A 214 4.66 20.75 5.81
N GLY A 215 3.77 20.32 4.92
CA GLY A 215 3.77 18.96 4.39
C GLY A 215 4.98 18.64 3.51
N SER A 216 5.37 19.57 2.64
CA SER A 216 6.54 19.44 1.76
C SER A 216 7.85 19.47 2.55
N THR A 217 7.96 20.38 3.53
CA THR A 217 9.10 20.43 4.46
C THR A 217 9.25 19.10 5.18
N LEU A 218 8.17 18.59 5.81
CA LEU A 218 8.22 17.34 6.56
C LEU A 218 8.60 16.13 5.68
N SER A 219 8.08 16.09 4.45
CA SER A 219 8.36 15.00 3.50
C SER A 219 9.82 15.02 3.00
N ALA A 220 10.39 16.21 2.79
CA ALA A 220 11.76 16.38 2.33
C ALA A 220 12.81 16.36 3.46
N HIS A 221 12.40 16.51 4.72
CA HIS A 221 13.33 16.69 5.85
C HIS A 221 14.35 15.55 5.98
N MET A 222 15.63 15.88 6.15
CA MET A 222 16.75 14.92 6.17
C MET A 222 16.81 14.05 7.43
N ASP A 223 16.27 14.56 8.54
CA ASP A 223 16.21 13.82 9.81
C ASP A 223 14.98 12.91 9.95
N VAL A 224 14.00 13.01 9.05
CA VAL A 224 12.86 12.09 9.01
C VAL A 224 13.31 10.82 8.29
N ARG A 225 13.18 9.66 8.96
CA ARG A 225 13.64 8.36 8.41
C ARG A 225 12.52 7.56 7.76
N LEU A 226 11.28 7.90 8.09
CA LEU A 226 10.07 7.34 7.48
C LEU A 226 9.02 8.43 7.31
N ILE A 227 8.40 8.53 6.14
CA ILE A 227 7.20 9.34 5.91
C ILE A 227 6.00 8.41 5.69
N ASN A 228 4.95 8.58 6.50
CA ASN A 228 3.69 7.86 6.37
C ASN A 228 2.58 8.84 5.98
N PHE A 229 2.18 8.78 4.72
CA PHE A 229 1.21 9.70 4.13
C PHE A 229 -0.11 8.98 3.82
N THR A 230 -1.22 9.60 4.21
CA THR A 230 -2.53 9.22 3.69
C THR A 230 -3.16 10.42 2.97
N GLY A 231 -3.70 10.20 1.76
CA GLY A 231 -4.32 11.26 0.98
C GLY A 231 -4.46 10.94 -0.51
N SER A 232 -4.43 11.96 -1.37
CA SER A 232 -4.64 11.76 -2.80
C SER A 232 -3.44 11.12 -3.50
N GLY A 233 -3.71 10.36 -4.58
CA GLY A 233 -2.68 9.75 -5.41
C GLY A 233 -1.63 10.73 -5.96
N PRO A 234 -2.05 11.88 -6.55
CA PRO A 234 -1.10 12.90 -7.01
C PRO A 234 -0.16 13.42 -5.91
N THR A 235 -0.69 13.70 -4.71
CA THR A 235 0.14 14.14 -3.58
C THR A 235 1.04 13.01 -3.07
N GLY A 236 0.57 11.76 -3.04
CA GLY A 236 1.39 10.60 -2.69
C GLY A 236 2.62 10.42 -3.59
N LYS A 237 2.47 10.68 -4.90
CA LYS A 237 3.59 10.70 -5.86
C LYS A 237 4.60 11.81 -5.50
N ILE A 238 4.12 13.01 -5.18
CA ILE A 238 4.98 14.14 -4.76
C ILE A 238 5.75 13.79 -3.47
N VAL A 239 5.08 13.23 -2.47
CA VAL A 239 5.72 12.79 -1.20
C VAL A 239 6.78 11.72 -1.46
N SER A 240 6.50 10.77 -2.36
CA SER A 240 7.46 9.73 -2.74
C SER A 240 8.71 10.30 -3.40
N VAL A 241 8.53 11.24 -4.34
CA VAL A 241 9.64 11.94 -4.99
C VAL A 241 10.44 12.75 -3.97
N ALA A 242 9.80 13.41 -3.01
CA ALA A 242 10.48 14.12 -1.94
C ALA A 242 11.31 13.18 -1.06
N GLY A 243 10.78 12.00 -0.73
CA GLY A 243 11.52 10.96 -0.01
C GLY A 243 12.75 10.46 -0.77
N ALA A 244 12.61 10.23 -2.07
CA ALA A 244 13.70 9.79 -2.94
C ALA A 244 14.79 10.85 -3.11
N LYS A 245 14.42 12.12 -3.31
CA LYS A 245 15.36 13.24 -3.52
C LYS A 245 16.11 13.68 -2.26
N SER A 246 15.68 13.26 -1.08
CA SER A 246 16.26 13.68 0.19
C SER A 246 17.26 12.65 0.72
N ASN A 247 16.80 11.72 1.55
CA ASN A 247 17.64 10.77 2.27
C ASN A 247 17.24 9.31 2.01
N LEU A 248 16.53 9.05 0.90
CA LEU A 248 15.96 7.74 0.56
C LEU A 248 15.14 7.15 1.72
N LYS A 249 14.44 8.03 2.47
CA LYS A 249 13.59 7.62 3.60
C LYS A 249 12.56 6.60 3.16
N LYS A 250 12.16 5.73 4.10
CA LYS A 250 11.05 4.81 3.87
C LYS A 250 9.76 5.61 3.64
N VAL A 251 9.03 5.29 2.58
CA VAL A 251 7.76 5.92 2.24
C VAL A 251 6.65 4.87 2.40
N ILE A 252 5.62 5.20 3.18
CA ILE A 252 4.39 4.41 3.29
C ILE A 252 3.25 5.31 2.82
N LEU A 253 2.45 4.81 1.87
CA LEU A 253 1.34 5.54 1.28
C LEU A 253 0.05 4.75 1.45
N GLU A 254 -0.99 5.42 1.91
CA GLU A 254 -2.38 4.97 1.83
C GLU A 254 -3.15 5.98 0.98
N LEU A 255 -3.64 5.57 -0.18
CA LEU A 255 -4.16 6.50 -1.19
C LEU A 255 -5.66 6.26 -1.45
N GLY A 256 -6.19 6.89 -2.49
CA GLY A 256 -7.58 6.70 -2.91
C GLY A 256 -7.88 5.28 -3.39
N GLY A 257 -9.16 5.00 -3.54
CA GLY A 257 -9.65 3.71 -4.02
C GLY A 257 -10.80 3.84 -5.01
N LYS A 258 -11.07 2.75 -5.73
CA LYS A 258 -12.28 2.57 -6.53
C LYS A 258 -12.85 1.17 -6.34
N SER A 259 -13.11 0.87 -5.07
CA SER A 259 -13.30 -0.49 -4.55
C SER A 259 -14.46 -1.22 -5.25
N PRO A 260 -14.19 -2.33 -5.95
CA PRO A 260 -15.22 -3.15 -6.58
C PRO A 260 -15.91 -4.07 -5.57
N THR A 261 -17.19 -4.33 -5.79
CA THR A 261 -17.97 -5.34 -5.05
C THR A 261 -18.66 -6.25 -6.03
N ILE A 262 -18.40 -7.56 -5.95
CA ILE A 262 -19.04 -8.55 -6.80
C ILE A 262 -20.15 -9.26 -6.03
N ILE A 263 -21.36 -9.27 -6.57
CA ILE A 263 -22.54 -9.86 -5.94
C ILE A 263 -23.11 -10.93 -6.86
N PHE A 264 -23.01 -12.18 -6.42
CA PHE A 264 -23.53 -13.34 -7.15
C PHE A 264 -25.01 -13.61 -6.83
N ASP A 265 -25.65 -14.40 -7.68
CA ASP A 265 -27.05 -14.83 -7.54
C ASP A 265 -27.33 -15.65 -6.28
N ASP A 266 -26.33 -16.36 -5.79
CA ASP A 266 -26.37 -17.15 -4.57
C ASP A 266 -26.04 -16.36 -3.29
N ALA A 267 -25.85 -15.04 -3.40
CA ALA A 267 -25.60 -14.18 -2.27
C ALA A 267 -26.85 -13.96 -1.39
N ASP A 268 -26.60 -13.49 -0.16
CA ASP A 268 -27.64 -12.84 0.63
C ASP A 268 -27.84 -11.40 0.11
N LEU A 269 -28.80 -11.21 -0.80
CA LEU A 269 -28.98 -9.94 -1.51
C LEU A 269 -29.44 -8.81 -0.60
N GLU A 270 -30.29 -9.12 0.38
CA GLU A 270 -30.74 -8.16 1.39
C GLU A 270 -29.57 -7.65 2.24
N LYS A 271 -28.73 -8.56 2.76
CA LYS A 271 -27.51 -8.19 3.50
C LYS A 271 -26.56 -7.37 2.64
N ALA A 272 -26.25 -7.86 1.43
CA ALA A 272 -25.33 -7.20 0.51
C ALA A 272 -25.79 -5.78 0.16
N ALA A 273 -27.09 -5.59 -0.07
CA ALA A 273 -27.66 -4.28 -0.39
C ALA A 273 -27.54 -3.28 0.76
N VAL A 274 -27.84 -3.70 2.00
CA VAL A 274 -27.75 -2.84 3.19
C VAL A 274 -26.30 -2.44 3.48
N GLU A 275 -25.38 -3.39 3.45
CA GLU A 275 -23.98 -3.16 3.78
C GLU A 275 -23.25 -2.32 2.73
N THR A 276 -23.45 -2.60 1.44
CA THR A 276 -22.84 -1.79 0.38
C THR A 276 -23.44 -0.39 0.31
N ALA A 277 -24.74 -0.22 0.60
CA ALA A 277 -25.35 1.10 0.74
C ALA A 277 -24.77 1.86 1.95
N PHE A 278 -24.56 1.19 3.08
CA PHE A 278 -23.90 1.80 4.24
C PHE A 278 -22.46 2.22 3.91
N SER A 279 -21.69 1.38 3.22
CA SER A 279 -20.31 1.67 2.81
C SER A 279 -20.19 2.99 2.03
N ILE A 280 -21.14 3.27 1.14
CA ILE A 280 -21.16 4.54 0.38
C ILE A 280 -21.75 5.69 1.20
N LYS A 281 -22.69 5.45 2.12
CA LYS A 281 -23.23 6.51 3.00
C LYS A 281 -22.26 6.92 4.11
N PHE A 282 -21.33 6.05 4.49
CA PHE A 282 -20.35 6.33 5.52
C PHE A 282 -19.56 7.60 5.17
N VAL A 283 -19.58 8.59 6.09
CA VAL A 283 -18.99 9.93 5.89
C VAL A 283 -19.46 10.61 4.60
N SER A 284 -20.73 10.38 4.21
CA SER A 284 -21.31 10.88 2.96
C SER A 284 -20.48 10.53 1.72
N GLY A 285 -19.91 9.31 1.70
CA GLY A 285 -19.11 8.76 0.60
C GLY A 285 -17.66 9.23 0.54
N GLN A 286 -17.20 9.95 1.57
CA GLN A 286 -15.82 10.46 1.68
C GLN A 286 -14.90 9.44 2.37
N ALA A 287 -14.93 8.19 1.89
CA ALA A 287 -14.15 7.09 2.44
C ALA A 287 -13.37 6.37 1.32
N CYS A 288 -12.07 6.19 1.51
CA CYS A 288 -11.18 5.58 0.51
C CYS A 288 -11.55 4.11 0.19
N VAL A 289 -12.14 3.41 1.15
CA VAL A 289 -12.56 2.01 0.99
C VAL A 289 -13.97 1.86 0.42
N ALA A 290 -14.70 2.94 0.16
CA ALA A 290 -16.10 2.90 -0.22
C ALA A 290 -16.35 2.03 -1.47
N ASN A 291 -17.36 1.17 -1.39
CA ASN A 291 -17.77 0.20 -2.42
C ASN A 291 -18.43 0.90 -3.64
N SER A 292 -17.66 1.71 -4.34
CA SER A 292 -18.15 2.68 -5.33
C SER A 292 -18.39 2.11 -6.73
N ARG A 293 -17.94 0.87 -6.97
CA ARG A 293 -18.30 0.05 -8.12
C ARG A 293 -18.95 -1.24 -7.63
N ILE A 294 -20.21 -1.45 -7.97
CA ILE A 294 -20.93 -2.68 -7.66
C ILE A 294 -21.20 -3.41 -8.97
N TYR A 295 -20.77 -4.67 -9.03
CA TYR A 295 -21.02 -5.60 -10.12
C TYR A 295 -21.99 -6.66 -9.62
N VAL A 296 -23.17 -6.77 -10.23
CA VAL A 296 -24.20 -7.73 -9.81
C VAL A 296 -24.52 -8.69 -10.94
N GLN A 297 -24.67 -9.98 -10.61
CA GLN A 297 -25.00 -10.99 -11.59
C GLN A 297 -26.38 -10.71 -12.22
N ASP A 298 -26.45 -10.83 -13.55
CA ASP A 298 -27.64 -10.53 -14.36
C ASP A 298 -28.94 -11.17 -13.84
N THR A 299 -28.87 -12.43 -13.39
CA THR A 299 -30.01 -13.20 -12.87
C THR A 299 -30.62 -12.62 -11.59
N CYS A 300 -29.88 -11.80 -10.83
CA CYS A 300 -30.35 -11.17 -9.58
C CYS A 300 -30.31 -9.63 -9.60
N ALA A 301 -29.84 -9.03 -10.70
CA ALA A 301 -29.57 -7.59 -10.80
C ALA A 301 -30.78 -6.70 -10.48
N ASP A 302 -31.96 -7.01 -11.02
CA ASP A 302 -33.16 -6.20 -10.77
C ASP A 302 -33.61 -6.25 -9.32
N ARG A 303 -33.55 -7.44 -8.71
CA ARG A 303 -33.87 -7.61 -7.29
C ARG A 303 -32.87 -6.85 -6.41
N PHE A 304 -31.58 -6.97 -6.69
CA PHE A 304 -30.55 -6.26 -5.94
C PHE A 304 -30.70 -4.75 -6.06
N LYS A 305 -30.88 -4.19 -7.27
CA LYS A 305 -31.06 -2.75 -7.48
C LYS A 305 -32.24 -2.21 -6.67
N GLN A 306 -33.37 -2.93 -6.62
CA GLN A 306 -34.52 -2.52 -5.79
C GLN A 306 -34.19 -2.48 -4.30
N LEU A 307 -33.52 -3.52 -3.78
CA LEU A 307 -33.10 -3.60 -2.39
C LEU A 307 -32.08 -2.51 -2.04
N PHE A 308 -31.07 -2.32 -2.89
CA PHE A 308 -30.03 -1.32 -2.73
C PHE A 308 -30.62 0.09 -2.74
N THR A 309 -31.45 0.42 -3.74
CA THR A 309 -32.10 1.74 -3.81
C THR A 309 -32.90 2.02 -2.55
N LYS A 310 -33.69 1.05 -2.07
CA LYS A 310 -34.46 1.20 -0.82
C LYS A 310 -33.55 1.46 0.39
N ALA A 311 -32.40 0.81 0.50
CA ALA A 311 -31.46 1.03 1.60
C ALA A 311 -30.68 2.34 1.46
N PHE A 312 -30.37 2.76 0.23
CA PHE A 312 -29.47 3.86 -0.06
C PHE A 312 -30.13 5.24 0.01
N ILE A 313 -31.39 5.38 -0.43
CA ILE A 313 -32.09 6.67 -0.41
C ILE A 313 -32.64 7.05 0.97
N VAL A 314 -32.64 6.12 1.93
CA VAL A 314 -33.06 6.39 3.30
C VAL A 314 -31.93 7.15 4.00
N ILE A 315 -32.11 8.48 4.03
CA ILE A 315 -31.22 9.45 4.68
C ILE A 315 -32.04 10.49 5.44
N GLN A 316 -31.43 11.02 6.50
CA GLN A 316 -31.90 12.19 7.22
C GLN A 316 -30.80 13.27 7.09
N PRO A 317 -30.87 14.13 6.07
CA PRO A 317 -29.91 15.22 5.91
C PRO A 317 -30.19 16.30 6.95
N GLY A 318 -29.13 16.91 7.51
CA GLY A 318 -29.31 17.88 8.58
C GLY A 318 -28.01 18.35 9.22
N ASN A 319 -28.14 19.04 10.35
CA ASN A 319 -27.00 19.47 11.15
C ASN A 319 -26.22 18.22 11.62
N PRO A 320 -24.91 18.11 11.33
CA PRO A 320 -24.07 16.99 11.76
C PRO A 320 -24.07 16.74 13.27
N MET A 321 -24.34 17.76 14.08
CA MET A 321 -24.43 17.68 15.54
C MET A 321 -25.78 17.17 16.06
N ASP A 322 -26.79 17.05 15.21
CA ASP A 322 -28.11 16.50 15.57
C ASP A 322 -28.04 14.96 15.55
N PRO A 323 -28.41 14.26 16.64
CA PRO A 323 -28.39 12.79 16.71
C PRO A 323 -29.29 12.09 15.68
N THR A 324 -30.26 12.80 15.11
CA THR A 324 -31.17 12.25 14.11
C THR A 324 -30.60 12.32 12.70
N THR A 325 -29.61 13.20 12.47
CA THR A 325 -28.95 13.33 11.17
C THR A 325 -28.19 12.05 10.85
N THR A 326 -28.37 11.53 9.63
CA THR A 326 -27.66 10.35 9.12
C THR A 326 -26.90 10.63 7.82
N HIS A 327 -27.05 11.84 7.25
CA HIS A 327 -26.36 12.27 6.04
C HIS A 327 -25.82 13.69 6.20
N GLY A 328 -24.50 13.84 6.11
CA GLY A 328 -23.80 15.12 6.28
C GLY A 328 -23.42 15.79 4.97
N PRO A 329 -22.99 17.07 4.99
CA PRO A 329 -22.43 17.74 3.82
C PRO A 329 -21.07 17.13 3.43
N GLN A 330 -20.61 17.44 2.21
CA GLN A 330 -19.20 17.28 1.82
C GLN A 330 -18.33 18.25 2.61
N ALA A 331 -17.06 17.89 2.83
CA ALA A 331 -16.18 18.60 3.76
C ALA A 331 -15.92 20.07 3.39
N ASP A 332 -15.96 20.43 2.11
CA ASP A 332 -15.85 21.82 1.66
C ASP A 332 -16.43 22.02 0.24
N GLU A 333 -16.40 23.28 -0.21
CA GLU A 333 -16.84 23.68 -1.54
C GLU A 333 -16.03 23.01 -2.66
N ILE A 334 -14.73 22.77 -2.44
CA ILE A 334 -13.87 22.12 -3.42
C ILE A 334 -14.33 20.69 -3.66
N GLN A 335 -14.56 19.92 -2.59
CA GLN A 335 -15.04 18.55 -2.68
C GLN A 335 -16.47 18.50 -3.24
N PHE A 336 -17.34 19.42 -2.82
CA PHE A 336 -18.69 19.53 -3.37
C PHE A 336 -18.69 19.74 -4.89
N ASN A 337 -17.93 20.72 -5.37
CA ASN A 337 -17.83 21.03 -6.80
C ASN A 337 -17.24 19.87 -7.58
N ARG A 338 -16.21 19.19 -7.05
CA ARG A 338 -15.64 17.98 -7.66
C ARG A 338 -16.71 16.89 -7.86
N VAL A 339 -17.55 16.64 -6.86
CA VAL A 339 -18.64 15.65 -7.00
C VAL A 339 -19.67 16.10 -8.04
N GLN A 340 -20.06 17.39 -8.02
CA GLN A 340 -20.97 17.96 -9.01
C GLN A 340 -20.44 17.83 -10.44
N GLU A 341 -19.13 18.00 -10.66
CA GLU A 341 -18.49 17.82 -11.96
C GLU A 341 -18.66 16.40 -12.50
N TYR A 342 -18.44 15.36 -11.68
CA TYR A 342 -18.69 13.97 -12.11
C TYR A 342 -20.16 13.73 -12.46
N LEU A 343 -21.09 14.25 -11.67
CA LEU A 343 -22.52 14.11 -11.94
C LEU A 343 -22.95 14.83 -13.22
N LYS A 344 -22.35 15.98 -13.50
CA LYS A 344 -22.54 16.73 -14.75
C LYS A 344 -22.01 15.93 -15.95
N LEU A 345 -20.82 15.34 -15.84
CA LEU A 345 -20.24 14.51 -16.91
C LEU A 345 -21.15 13.34 -17.28
N VAL A 346 -21.69 12.63 -16.29
CA VAL A 346 -22.64 11.52 -16.54
C VAL A 346 -23.86 12.00 -17.33
N LYS A 347 -24.41 13.18 -16.99
CA LYS A 347 -25.57 13.77 -17.66
C LYS A 347 -25.27 14.23 -19.09
N GLU A 348 -24.12 14.85 -19.30
CA GLU A 348 -23.75 15.46 -20.60
C GLU A 348 -23.22 14.42 -21.59
N GLU A 349 -22.41 13.47 -21.14
CA GLU A 349 -21.83 12.44 -22.00
C GLU A 349 -22.78 11.26 -22.25
N GLY A 350 -23.84 11.12 -21.42
CA GLY A 350 -24.81 10.03 -21.55
C GLY A 350 -24.20 8.63 -21.39
N THR A 351 -23.05 8.54 -20.73
CA THR A 351 -22.25 7.31 -20.57
C THR A 351 -22.82 6.34 -19.53
N GLY A 352 -23.86 6.75 -18.81
CA GLY A 352 -24.63 5.95 -17.85
C GLY A 352 -25.97 6.60 -17.52
N LYS A 353 -26.83 5.89 -16.78
CA LYS A 353 -28.16 6.36 -16.39
C LYS A 353 -28.20 6.67 -14.90
N ILE A 354 -28.57 7.90 -14.55
CA ILE A 354 -28.85 8.28 -13.16
C ILE A 354 -30.25 7.77 -12.77
N GLU A 355 -30.30 6.82 -11.84
CA GLU A 355 -31.57 6.23 -11.35
C GLU A 355 -32.18 7.07 -10.22
N THR A 356 -31.36 7.72 -9.41
CA THR A 356 -31.78 8.59 -8.30
C THR A 356 -30.71 9.63 -7.97
N GLY A 357 -31.12 10.74 -7.36
CA GLY A 357 -30.24 11.87 -7.03
C GLY A 357 -29.69 12.56 -8.28
N GLY A 358 -28.37 12.78 -8.28
CA GLY A 358 -27.66 13.40 -9.40
C GLY A 358 -27.47 14.91 -9.26
N GLY A 359 -27.68 15.50 -8.08
CA GLY A 359 -27.48 16.92 -7.86
C GLY A 359 -27.15 17.31 -6.42
N ALA A 360 -27.15 18.61 -6.20
CA ALA A 360 -27.06 19.20 -4.88
C ALA A 360 -28.38 18.98 -4.12
N LEU A 361 -28.28 18.66 -2.83
CA LEU A 361 -29.43 18.49 -1.95
C LEU A 361 -29.63 19.77 -1.14
N GLN A 362 -30.84 20.33 -1.18
CA GLN A 362 -31.19 21.48 -0.32
C GLN A 362 -31.67 20.97 1.04
N VAL A 363 -31.17 21.57 2.12
CA VAL A 363 -31.49 21.18 3.50
C VAL A 363 -32.05 22.38 4.25
N GLU A 364 -33.18 22.21 4.91
CA GLU A 364 -33.82 23.29 5.68
C GLU A 364 -32.89 23.73 6.83
N GLY A 365 -32.65 25.04 6.94
CA GLY A 365 -31.80 25.62 7.99
C GLY A 365 -30.28 25.46 7.79
N GLY A 366 -29.83 24.85 6.69
CA GLY A 366 -28.41 24.72 6.33
C GLY A 366 -28.14 25.20 4.89
N ASN A 367 -27.06 25.97 4.70
CA ASN A 367 -26.57 26.37 3.35
C ASN A 367 -25.32 25.56 2.94
N GLY A 368 -25.17 24.37 3.53
CA GLY A 368 -24.00 23.53 3.44
C GLY A 368 -23.86 22.76 2.13
N PHE A 369 -22.80 21.97 2.06
CA PHE A 369 -22.34 21.31 0.84
C PHE A 369 -22.97 19.92 0.64
N PHE A 370 -24.29 19.82 0.59
CA PHE A 370 -24.97 18.53 0.53
C PHE A 370 -25.14 17.98 -0.89
N ILE A 371 -24.85 16.69 -1.07
CA ILE A 371 -25.04 15.95 -2.33
C ILE A 371 -26.14 14.91 -2.12
N GLU A 372 -27.02 14.75 -3.10
CA GLU A 372 -28.02 13.68 -3.10
C GLU A 372 -27.34 12.30 -3.22
N PRO A 373 -27.75 11.27 -2.44
CA PRO A 373 -27.33 9.91 -2.68
C PRO A 373 -27.65 9.52 -4.13
N THR A 374 -26.62 9.23 -4.92
CA THR A 374 -26.76 9.06 -6.37
C THR A 374 -26.41 7.65 -6.81
N ILE A 375 -27.32 7.02 -7.56
CA ILE A 375 -27.11 5.71 -8.18
C ILE A 375 -26.99 5.90 -9.69
N ILE A 376 -25.90 5.41 -10.26
CA ILE A 376 -25.66 5.37 -11.70
C ILE A 376 -25.68 3.92 -12.15
N THR A 377 -26.43 3.59 -13.20
CA THR A 377 -26.49 2.25 -13.79
C THR A 377 -26.01 2.26 -15.24
N GLY A 378 -25.47 1.13 -15.70
CA GLY A 378 -25.05 0.97 -17.09
C GLY A 378 -23.96 1.94 -17.51
N GLN A 379 -23.11 2.35 -16.56
CA GLN A 379 -22.00 3.25 -16.83
C GLN A 379 -20.93 2.51 -17.64
N ALA A 380 -20.45 3.08 -18.75
CA ALA A 380 -19.37 2.46 -19.52
C ALA A 380 -18.11 2.24 -18.64
N GLU A 381 -17.47 1.07 -18.75
CA GLU A 381 -16.35 0.67 -17.87
C GLU A 381 -15.12 1.59 -17.98
N ASP A 382 -14.90 2.17 -19.16
CA ASP A 382 -13.81 3.13 -19.45
C ASP A 382 -14.15 4.58 -19.09
N ALA A 383 -15.40 4.85 -18.69
CA ALA A 383 -15.82 6.20 -18.32
C ALA A 383 -15.16 6.66 -17.02
N ARG A 384 -14.90 7.97 -16.92
CA ARG A 384 -14.26 8.57 -15.74
C ARG A 384 -14.95 8.26 -14.42
N PRO A 385 -16.29 8.26 -14.28
CA PRO A 385 -16.97 7.86 -13.04
C PRO A 385 -16.71 6.41 -12.62
N MET A 386 -16.30 5.52 -13.54
CA MET A 386 -15.87 4.15 -13.25
C MET A 386 -14.38 4.08 -12.93
N LYS A 387 -13.53 4.86 -13.61
CA LYS A 387 -12.06 4.80 -13.45
C LYS A 387 -11.50 5.70 -12.34
N GLU A 388 -12.18 6.78 -11.98
CA GLU A 388 -11.67 7.79 -11.03
C GLU A 388 -12.47 7.80 -9.72
N GLU A 389 -11.79 8.07 -8.61
CA GLU A 389 -12.42 8.27 -7.30
C GLU A 389 -13.21 9.60 -7.25
N ILE A 390 -14.52 9.48 -6.99
CA ILE A 390 -15.45 10.62 -6.87
C ILE A 390 -15.40 11.21 -5.46
N PHE A 391 -15.32 10.34 -4.44
CA PHE A 391 -15.24 10.70 -3.01
C PHE A 391 -16.47 11.48 -2.52
N GLY A 392 -17.66 10.99 -2.88
CA GLY A 392 -18.97 11.50 -2.48
C GLY A 392 -20.01 10.38 -2.50
N PRO A 393 -21.29 10.64 -2.18
CA PRO A 393 -22.32 9.61 -2.00
C PRO A 393 -22.85 9.12 -3.36
N VAL A 394 -21.95 8.63 -4.23
CA VAL A 394 -22.21 8.24 -5.61
C VAL A 394 -21.71 6.81 -5.83
N VAL A 395 -22.58 5.96 -6.37
CA VAL A 395 -22.27 4.56 -6.66
C VAL A 395 -22.60 4.22 -8.11
N ASN A 396 -21.74 3.42 -8.75
CA ASN A 396 -22.02 2.82 -10.04
C ASN A 396 -22.42 1.36 -9.86
N ILE A 397 -23.53 0.94 -10.46
CA ILE A 397 -24.03 -0.43 -10.43
C ILE A 397 -24.10 -0.97 -11.86
N ASN A 398 -23.20 -1.89 -12.18
CA ASN A 398 -23.13 -2.59 -13.45
C ASN A 398 -23.45 -4.08 -13.28
N VAL A 399 -23.73 -4.75 -14.40
CA VAL A 399 -24.06 -6.18 -14.42
C VAL A 399 -22.96 -7.03 -15.03
N PHE A 400 -22.96 -8.31 -14.71
CA PHE A 400 -22.12 -9.33 -15.33
C PHE A 400 -22.89 -10.65 -15.50
N CYS A 401 -22.44 -11.50 -16.42
CA CYS A 401 -23.05 -12.80 -16.67
C CYS A 401 -22.20 -13.96 -16.13
N THR A 402 -20.87 -13.80 -16.09
CA THR A 402 -19.94 -14.87 -15.66
C THR A 402 -18.97 -14.42 -14.58
N GLU A 403 -18.52 -15.37 -13.74
CA GLU A 403 -17.51 -15.15 -12.70
C GLU A 403 -16.23 -14.50 -13.28
N SER A 404 -15.76 -15.01 -14.43
CA SER A 404 -14.56 -14.51 -15.11
C SER A 404 -14.71 -13.06 -15.59
N GLU A 405 -15.89 -12.71 -16.13
CA GLU A 405 -16.21 -11.33 -16.55
C GLU A 405 -16.24 -10.39 -15.34
N ALA A 406 -16.88 -10.80 -14.24
CA ALA A 406 -16.96 -10.01 -13.03
C ALA A 406 -15.57 -9.68 -12.47
N ILE A 407 -14.69 -10.69 -12.44
CA ILE A 407 -13.30 -10.53 -12.00
C ILE A 407 -12.58 -9.54 -12.92
N ALA A 408 -12.64 -9.74 -14.24
CA ALA A 408 -11.96 -8.89 -15.21
C ALA A 408 -12.39 -7.41 -15.08
N LYS A 409 -13.69 -7.13 -14.94
CA LYS A 409 -14.19 -5.77 -14.71
C LYS A 409 -13.75 -5.20 -13.36
N ALA A 410 -13.77 -6.01 -12.30
CA ALA A 410 -13.41 -5.57 -10.96
C ALA A 410 -11.94 -5.14 -10.86
N VAL A 411 -11.02 -5.91 -11.44
CA VAL A 411 -9.56 -5.65 -11.37
C VAL A 411 -9.06 -4.64 -12.39
N ASP A 412 -9.86 -4.30 -13.42
CA ASP A 412 -9.50 -3.27 -14.41
C ASP A 412 -9.57 -1.85 -13.81
N SER A 413 -8.57 -1.51 -13.00
CA SER A 413 -8.47 -0.30 -12.20
C SER A 413 -7.01 -0.03 -11.82
N GLU A 414 -6.59 1.24 -11.82
CA GLU A 414 -5.27 1.61 -11.26
C GLU A 414 -5.22 1.54 -9.71
N TYR A 415 -6.38 1.38 -9.07
CA TYR A 415 -6.53 1.25 -7.63
C TYR A 415 -6.64 -0.21 -7.18
N GLY A 416 -6.15 -0.51 -5.98
CA GLY A 416 -6.23 -1.83 -5.34
C GLY A 416 -6.34 -1.78 -3.81
N LEU A 417 -7.13 -0.85 -3.25
CA LEU A 417 -7.23 -0.66 -1.80
C LEU A 417 -8.12 -1.71 -1.12
N TYR A 418 -9.41 -1.73 -1.49
CA TYR A 418 -10.41 -2.64 -0.92
C TYR A 418 -11.24 -3.28 -2.04
N SER A 419 -11.73 -4.48 -1.79
CA SER A 419 -12.75 -5.13 -2.61
C SER A 419 -13.67 -6.00 -1.75
N ALA A 420 -14.82 -6.40 -2.28
CA ALA A 420 -15.71 -7.33 -1.61
C ALA A 420 -16.35 -8.33 -2.58
N VAL A 421 -16.64 -9.53 -2.08
CA VAL A 421 -17.42 -10.55 -2.79
C VAL A 421 -18.54 -11.09 -1.91
N TYR A 422 -19.75 -11.14 -2.45
CA TYR A 422 -20.91 -11.75 -1.81
C TYR A 422 -21.31 -13.03 -2.57
N SER A 423 -21.24 -14.16 -1.89
CA SER A 423 -21.65 -15.48 -2.37
C SER A 423 -21.76 -16.45 -1.19
N ARG A 424 -22.77 -17.32 -1.19
CA ARG A 424 -22.90 -18.41 -0.21
C ARG A 424 -22.02 -19.62 -0.58
N ASN A 425 -21.54 -19.70 -1.81
CA ASN A 425 -20.61 -20.74 -2.24
C ASN A 425 -19.17 -20.42 -1.82
N ILE A 426 -18.64 -21.17 -0.84
CA ILE A 426 -17.29 -20.97 -0.32
C ILE A 426 -16.20 -21.15 -1.39
N HIS A 427 -16.35 -22.07 -2.33
CA HIS A 427 -15.36 -22.27 -3.38
C HIS A 427 -15.29 -21.06 -4.32
N ARG A 428 -16.46 -20.51 -4.68
CA ARG A 428 -16.55 -19.28 -5.48
C ARG A 428 -15.96 -18.09 -4.72
N ALA A 429 -16.40 -17.89 -3.47
CA ALA A 429 -15.92 -16.80 -2.62
C ALA A 429 -14.39 -16.80 -2.51
N MET A 430 -13.77 -17.96 -2.27
CA MET A 430 -12.31 -18.07 -2.16
C MET A 430 -11.59 -17.87 -3.50
N ARG A 431 -12.13 -18.38 -4.62
CA ARG A 431 -11.55 -18.15 -5.95
C ARG A 431 -11.57 -16.67 -6.33
N VAL A 432 -12.74 -16.03 -6.18
CA VAL A 432 -12.91 -14.61 -6.49
C VAL A 432 -12.04 -13.77 -5.57
N ALA A 433 -12.04 -14.04 -4.26
CA ALA A 433 -11.23 -13.27 -3.32
C ALA A 433 -9.73 -13.38 -3.63
N LYS A 434 -9.23 -14.56 -4.02
CA LYS A 434 -7.83 -14.74 -4.44
C LYS A 434 -7.51 -14.01 -5.76
N ALA A 435 -8.49 -13.86 -6.64
CA ALA A 435 -8.32 -13.21 -7.93
C ALA A 435 -8.42 -11.67 -7.86
N MET A 436 -8.90 -11.10 -6.75
CA MET A 436 -8.97 -9.65 -6.57
C MET A 436 -7.59 -9.05 -6.32
N GLU A 437 -7.23 -8.04 -7.10
CA GLU A 437 -6.01 -7.25 -6.94
C GLU A 437 -6.23 -6.13 -5.91
N ALA A 438 -6.51 -6.51 -4.65
CA ALA A 438 -6.77 -5.56 -3.57
C ALA A 438 -6.00 -5.92 -2.28
N GLY A 439 -5.56 -4.90 -1.53
CA GLY A 439 -4.87 -5.09 -0.26
C GLY A 439 -5.76 -5.68 0.85
N THR A 440 -7.07 -5.56 0.73
CA THR A 440 -8.04 -6.23 1.61
C THR A 440 -9.26 -6.66 0.80
N VAL A 441 -9.75 -7.88 1.06
CA VAL A 441 -10.93 -8.45 0.42
C VAL A 441 -11.94 -8.90 1.47
N GLY A 442 -13.14 -8.30 1.47
CA GLY A 442 -14.26 -8.75 2.30
C GLY A 442 -15.03 -9.90 1.64
N VAL A 443 -15.30 -10.96 2.40
CA VAL A 443 -16.16 -12.07 1.95
C VAL A 443 -17.47 -12.02 2.73
N ASN A 444 -18.58 -11.75 2.04
CA ASN A 444 -19.92 -11.57 2.62
C ASN A 444 -20.00 -10.47 3.69
N LEU A 445 -19.17 -9.44 3.55
CA LEU A 445 -19.11 -8.26 4.43
C LEU A 445 -18.48 -7.07 3.70
N VAL A 446 -18.79 -5.87 4.18
CA VAL A 446 -18.00 -4.65 3.90
C VAL A 446 -17.08 -4.35 5.06
N LYS A 447 -15.92 -3.73 4.80
CA LYS A 447 -15.03 -3.26 5.87
C LYS A 447 -15.69 -2.08 6.57
N LEU A 448 -16.14 -2.30 7.81
CA LEU A 448 -16.61 -1.25 8.70
C LEU A 448 -15.45 -0.82 9.63
N PRO A 449 -15.31 0.48 9.94
CA PRO A 449 -14.39 0.92 11.00
C PRO A 449 -14.90 0.52 12.40
N HIS A 450 -16.18 0.19 12.54
CA HIS A 450 -16.79 -0.31 13.77
C HIS A 450 -17.71 -1.45 13.41
N ASP A 451 -17.22 -2.67 13.56
CA ASP A 451 -18.10 -3.82 13.66
C ASP A 451 -18.03 -4.26 15.12
N GLU A 452 -19.15 -4.38 15.84
CA GLU A 452 -19.12 -4.98 17.19
C GLU A 452 -18.58 -6.43 17.13
N GLU A 453 -18.69 -7.09 15.96
CA GLU A 453 -18.02 -8.35 15.66
C GLU A 453 -16.50 -8.23 15.53
N SER A 454 -15.91 -7.04 15.36
CA SER A 454 -14.45 -6.87 15.34
C SER A 454 -13.81 -7.14 16.70
N ASP A 455 -14.53 -6.94 17.81
CA ASP A 455 -14.12 -7.39 19.14
C ASP A 455 -14.11 -8.93 19.24
N GLU A 456 -15.10 -9.60 18.62
CA GLU A 456 -15.19 -11.06 18.54
C GLU A 456 -14.16 -11.63 17.57
N ALA A 457 -13.85 -10.95 16.47
CA ALA A 457 -12.87 -11.34 15.45
C ALA A 457 -11.43 -11.17 15.95
N ILE A 458 -11.14 -10.09 16.69
CA ILE A 458 -9.88 -9.92 17.42
C ILE A 458 -9.76 -11.00 18.51
N ARG A 459 -10.83 -11.29 19.26
CA ARG A 459 -10.86 -12.43 20.19
C ARG A 459 -10.72 -13.78 19.48
N ARG A 460 -11.28 -13.95 18.29
CA ARG A 460 -11.17 -15.17 17.47
C ARG A 460 -9.77 -15.34 16.93
N GLU A 461 -9.12 -14.28 16.44
CA GLU A 461 -7.72 -14.31 16.05
C GLU A 461 -6.85 -14.67 17.26
N ILE A 462 -7.06 -14.05 18.43
CA ILE A 462 -6.35 -14.41 19.67
C ILE A 462 -6.59 -15.88 20.05
N LEU A 463 -7.84 -16.38 19.98
CA LEU A 463 -8.19 -17.78 20.27
C LEU A 463 -7.64 -18.76 19.22
N ILE A 464 -7.58 -18.36 17.95
CA ILE A 464 -6.96 -19.13 16.86
C ILE A 464 -5.46 -19.19 17.11
N TYR A 465 -4.79 -18.07 17.43
CA TYR A 465 -3.38 -18.02 17.79
C TYR A 465 -3.07 -18.88 19.03
N GLN A 466 -3.88 -18.79 20.09
CA GLN A 466 -3.73 -19.62 21.29
C GLN A 466 -3.94 -21.11 20.99
N ARG A 467 -4.96 -21.49 20.21
CA ARG A 467 -5.18 -22.89 19.81
C ARG A 467 -4.13 -23.43 18.85
N PHE A 468 -3.53 -22.58 18.00
CA PHE A 468 -2.41 -22.95 17.13
C PHE A 468 -1.12 -23.19 17.93
N GLU A 469 -0.88 -22.43 19.00
CA GLU A 469 0.23 -22.68 19.94
C GLU A 469 0.02 -23.97 20.75
N GLU A 470 -1.21 -24.26 21.17
CA GLU A 470 -1.55 -25.47 21.95
C GLU A 470 -1.51 -26.78 21.13
N SER A 471 -1.66 -26.71 19.80
CA SER A 471 -1.76 -27.88 18.92
C SER A 471 -0.47 -28.24 18.17
N GLY A 472 0.67 -27.60 18.49
CA GLY A 472 1.97 -27.96 17.90
C GLY A 472 2.05 -27.76 16.38
N GLY A 473 1.19 -26.92 15.82
CA GLY A 473 1.11 -26.63 14.39
C GLY A 473 2.27 -25.77 13.91
N HIS A 474 2.95 -26.24 12.86
CA HIS A 474 4.08 -25.61 12.18
C HIS A 474 3.82 -24.11 11.85
N PRO A 475 4.73 -23.17 12.16
CA PRO A 475 4.55 -21.73 11.92
C PRO A 475 4.79 -21.42 10.44
N GLY A 476 3.75 -21.56 9.63
CA GLY A 476 3.88 -21.46 8.18
C GLY A 476 2.62 -21.04 7.46
N LEU A 477 1.78 -20.19 8.05
CA LEU A 477 0.75 -19.43 7.32
C LEU A 477 0.25 -18.31 8.24
N LEU A 478 0.23 -17.08 7.71
CA LEU A 478 -0.07 -15.78 8.36
C LEU A 478 1.18 -14.92 8.68
N ARG A 479 1.76 -14.35 7.62
CA ARG A 479 2.48 -13.06 7.70
C ARG A 479 1.93 -12.18 6.58
N TYR A 480 1.03 -11.28 6.92
CA TYR A 480 0.94 -9.99 6.26
C TYR A 480 1.30 -8.93 7.31
N LEU A 481 2.26 -8.07 6.97
CA LEU A 481 2.42 -6.66 7.37
C LEU A 481 3.91 -6.26 7.35
N GLY A 482 4.22 -5.35 6.43
CA GLY A 482 5.44 -4.54 6.36
C GLY A 482 6.20 -4.70 5.04
N PRO A 483 6.22 -3.69 4.15
CA PRO A 483 7.18 -3.70 3.06
C PRO A 483 8.53 -3.28 3.65
N CYS A 484 9.39 -4.26 3.94
CA CYS A 484 10.83 -4.07 4.00
C CYS A 484 11.44 -5.10 3.06
N GLY A 485 12.10 -4.61 2.02
CA GLY A 485 12.73 -5.42 0.98
C GLY A 485 12.83 -4.60 -0.30
N SER A 486 13.86 -3.77 -0.35
CA SER A 486 14.43 -3.16 -1.55
C SER A 486 14.51 -4.13 -2.74
N GLY A 487 14.14 -3.64 -3.93
CA GLY A 487 14.38 -4.30 -5.22
C GLY A 487 13.11 -4.57 -6.00
N LEU A 488 13.10 -4.19 -7.28
CA LEU A 488 12.10 -4.61 -8.26
C LEU A 488 12.07 -6.15 -8.26
N ARG A 489 10.96 -6.76 -7.85
CA ARG A 489 10.75 -8.21 -7.94
C ARG A 489 10.12 -8.54 -9.29
N LEU A 490 10.47 -9.71 -9.82
CA LEU A 490 9.91 -10.35 -11.02
C LEU A 490 8.38 -10.53 -10.97
N GLU A 491 7.66 -9.45 -11.12
CA GLU A 491 6.35 -9.46 -11.79
C GLU A 491 6.42 -8.70 -13.13
N PHE A 492 7.58 -8.07 -13.40
CA PHE A 492 7.75 -7.17 -14.54
C PHE A 492 7.89 -7.87 -15.89
N ALA A 493 8.43 -9.10 -15.95
CA ALA A 493 8.72 -9.76 -17.24
C ALA A 493 7.59 -10.68 -17.75
N GLY A 494 6.78 -11.27 -16.85
CA GLY A 494 5.71 -12.19 -17.23
C GLY A 494 4.38 -11.52 -17.60
N ASN A 495 4.01 -10.44 -16.90
CA ASN A 495 2.64 -9.91 -16.96
C ASN A 495 2.43 -8.71 -17.90
N TYR A 496 3.50 -8.02 -18.34
CA TYR A 496 3.38 -6.81 -19.18
C TYR A 496 3.74 -7.01 -20.66
N GLY A 497 3.73 -8.26 -21.16
CA GLY A 497 3.75 -8.50 -22.60
C GLY A 497 4.99 -7.92 -23.28
N LEU A 498 6.18 -8.41 -22.90
CA LEU A 498 7.42 -8.17 -23.68
C LEU A 498 7.22 -8.56 -25.15
N GLY A 499 6.41 -9.58 -25.43
CA GLY A 499 5.94 -9.94 -26.77
C GLY A 499 5.13 -8.84 -27.47
N LYS A 500 4.38 -8.02 -26.72
CA LYS A 500 3.64 -6.86 -27.21
C LYS A 500 4.57 -5.66 -27.46
N CYS A 501 5.54 -5.41 -26.58
CA CYS A 501 6.63 -4.46 -26.84
C CYS A 501 7.44 -4.83 -28.09
N ILE A 502 7.74 -6.13 -28.30
CA ILE A 502 8.40 -6.66 -29.51
C ILE A 502 7.57 -6.39 -30.77
N GLN A 503 6.23 -6.46 -30.67
CA GLN A 503 5.31 -6.17 -31.78
C GLN A 503 5.15 -4.67 -32.05
N GLU A 504 5.34 -3.81 -31.04
CA GLU A 504 5.11 -2.36 -31.11
C GLU A 504 6.38 -1.54 -31.47
N LEU A 505 7.56 -2.17 -31.56
CA LEU A 505 8.87 -1.50 -31.66
C LEU A 505 9.34 -1.07 -33.07
N GLY A 506 8.57 -1.32 -34.13
CA GLY A 506 8.97 -0.98 -35.51
C GLY A 506 10.28 -1.65 -35.97
N ASP A 507 10.94 -1.10 -37.02
CA ASP A 507 12.11 -1.70 -37.71
C ASP A 507 13.43 -1.73 -36.89
N ASN A 508 13.39 -1.66 -35.56
CA ASN A 508 14.60 -1.81 -34.74
C ASN A 508 14.92 -3.29 -34.48
N ALA A 509 15.34 -3.99 -35.53
CA ALA A 509 15.65 -5.41 -35.51
C ALA A 509 16.74 -5.81 -34.48
N ALA A 510 17.59 -4.86 -34.06
CA ALA A 510 18.60 -5.11 -33.02
C ALA A 510 17.97 -5.15 -31.62
N LEU A 511 17.11 -4.18 -31.30
CA LEU A 511 16.38 -4.15 -30.03
C LEU A 511 15.33 -5.26 -29.94
N GLU A 512 14.63 -5.53 -31.04
CA GLU A 512 13.67 -6.65 -31.13
C GLU A 512 14.35 -7.99 -30.84
N ARG A 513 15.52 -8.24 -31.45
CA ARG A 513 16.31 -9.44 -31.16
C ARG A 513 16.77 -9.47 -29.70
N ARG A 514 17.28 -8.36 -29.15
CA ARG A 514 17.69 -8.29 -27.73
C ARG A 514 16.55 -8.64 -26.76
N LEU A 515 15.35 -8.14 -27.02
CA LEU A 515 14.17 -8.41 -26.19
C LEU A 515 13.66 -9.84 -26.34
N ARG A 516 13.66 -10.40 -27.57
CA ARG A 516 13.34 -11.83 -27.79
C ARG A 516 14.30 -12.75 -27.04
N TRP A 517 15.58 -12.39 -26.96
CA TRP A 517 16.58 -13.16 -26.24
C TRP A 517 16.43 -13.05 -24.72
N CYS A 518 16.15 -11.86 -24.17
CA CYS A 518 15.81 -11.71 -22.75
C CYS A 518 14.57 -12.54 -22.36
N GLN A 519 13.55 -12.57 -23.23
CA GLN A 519 12.37 -13.40 -23.06
C GLN A 519 12.73 -14.88 -23.05
N GLN A 520 13.51 -15.36 -24.03
CA GLN A 520 13.93 -16.76 -24.10
C GLN A 520 14.76 -17.21 -22.89
N ILE A 521 15.67 -16.38 -22.39
CA ILE A 521 16.45 -16.69 -21.18
C ILE A 521 15.54 -16.78 -19.96
N THR A 522 14.61 -15.84 -19.82
CA THR A 522 13.62 -15.83 -18.73
C THR A 522 12.73 -17.07 -18.79
N ASP A 523 12.19 -17.39 -19.96
CA ASP A 523 11.34 -18.55 -20.19
C ASP A 523 12.09 -19.87 -19.97
N THR A 524 13.36 -19.92 -20.36
CA THR A 524 14.21 -21.10 -20.14
C THR A 524 14.47 -21.31 -18.65
N ILE A 525 14.80 -20.25 -17.91
CA ILE A 525 15.04 -20.34 -16.47
C ILE A 525 13.75 -20.71 -15.72
N ALA A 526 12.61 -20.15 -16.13
CA ALA A 526 11.30 -20.52 -15.61
C ALA A 526 10.95 -21.99 -15.91
N PHE A 527 11.22 -22.47 -17.13
CA PHE A 527 11.02 -23.87 -17.49
C PHE A 527 11.89 -24.82 -16.67
N VAL A 528 13.16 -24.48 -16.44
CA VAL A 528 14.10 -25.29 -15.65
C VAL A 528 13.66 -25.36 -14.18
N HIS A 529 13.11 -24.28 -13.64
CA HIS A 529 12.48 -24.23 -12.31
C HIS A 529 11.22 -25.10 -12.24
N ASP A 530 10.29 -24.97 -13.20
CA ASP A 530 9.05 -25.76 -13.28
C ASP A 530 9.31 -27.26 -13.45
N LYS A 531 10.41 -27.65 -14.10
CA LYS A 531 10.84 -29.05 -14.23
C LYS A 531 11.51 -29.61 -12.98
N GLY A 532 11.62 -28.82 -11.91
CA GLY A 532 12.17 -29.23 -10.63
C GLY A 532 13.67 -29.48 -10.65
N VAL A 533 14.38 -28.92 -11.64
CA VAL A 533 15.85 -29.00 -11.73
C VAL A 533 16.49 -27.98 -10.78
N ILE A 534 15.83 -26.85 -10.56
CA ILE A 534 16.17 -25.88 -9.50
C ILE A 534 15.05 -25.94 -8.46
N HIS A 535 15.40 -26.24 -7.20
CA HIS A 535 14.47 -26.17 -6.08
C HIS A 535 14.47 -24.75 -5.48
N GLY A 536 13.37 -24.30 -4.84
CA GLY A 536 13.30 -22.99 -4.13
C GLY A 536 12.55 -21.86 -4.87
N ASP A 537 12.46 -20.68 -4.27
CA ASP A 537 11.90 -19.48 -4.94
C ASP A 537 12.97 -18.85 -5.84
N LEU A 538 12.64 -18.57 -7.10
CA LEU A 538 13.58 -17.96 -8.05
C LEU A 538 13.41 -16.44 -8.08
N GLN A 539 14.49 -15.68 -7.85
CA GLN A 539 14.52 -14.22 -7.97
C GLN A 539 15.53 -13.78 -9.04
N LEU A 540 15.09 -13.51 -10.26
CA LEU A 540 15.88 -12.74 -11.22
C LEU A 540 15.97 -11.30 -10.70
N GLY A 541 17.19 -10.83 -10.50
CA GLY A 541 17.48 -9.42 -10.24
C GLY A 541 17.50 -8.62 -11.54
N ASN A 542 17.70 -7.32 -11.40
CA ASN A 542 17.65 -6.30 -12.45
C ASN A 542 18.29 -6.73 -13.80
N ILE A 543 17.59 -6.46 -14.90
CA ILE A 543 18.14 -6.50 -16.26
C ILE A 543 18.57 -5.07 -16.60
N PHE A 544 19.88 -4.80 -16.67
CA PHE A 544 20.39 -3.51 -17.12
C PHE A 544 20.92 -3.62 -18.56
N LEU A 545 20.46 -2.72 -19.43
CA LEU A 545 21.11 -2.37 -20.70
C LEU A 545 21.91 -1.11 -20.40
N ASP A 546 23.23 -1.10 -20.45
CA ASP A 546 23.96 0.17 -20.28
C ASP A 546 25.29 0.17 -21.02
N GLU A 547 25.79 1.37 -21.30
CA GLU A 547 27.19 1.60 -20.91
C GLU A 547 27.52 2.95 -20.28
N ASP A 548 26.67 3.98 -20.22
CA ASP A 548 26.98 5.14 -19.38
C ASP A 548 25.73 6.00 -19.07
N LEU A 549 24.81 5.42 -18.26
CA LEU A 549 24.15 6.17 -17.18
C LEU A 549 25.17 6.85 -16.24
N ASN A 550 26.45 6.54 -16.42
CA ASN A 550 27.61 6.95 -15.65
C ASN A 550 28.31 8.22 -16.13
N ALA A 551 28.13 8.73 -17.35
CA ALA A 551 28.86 9.95 -17.67
C ALA A 551 28.15 11.21 -17.19
N LYS A 552 26.84 11.39 -17.47
CA LYS A 552 26.18 12.67 -17.18
C LYS A 552 24.67 12.65 -17.45
N VAL A 553 23.78 12.93 -16.49
CA VAL A 553 23.95 14.02 -15.52
C VAL A 553 24.49 15.30 -16.21
N GLY A 554 24.33 15.43 -17.54
CA GLY A 554 24.87 16.51 -18.34
C GLY A 554 24.61 16.29 -19.83
N ASP A 555 23.66 16.95 -20.47
CA ASP A 555 22.72 17.94 -20.00
C ASP A 555 21.50 17.85 -20.94
N PHE A 556 20.43 17.25 -20.41
CA PHE A 556 19.02 17.57 -20.68
C PHE A 556 18.33 17.25 -22.03
N ALA A 557 18.98 17.08 -23.18
CA ALA A 557 18.26 17.09 -24.47
C ALA A 557 18.91 16.27 -25.62
N GLY A 558 18.12 15.43 -26.30
CA GLY A 558 18.28 15.10 -27.74
C GLY A 558 19.44 14.21 -28.24
N SER A 559 19.06 12.99 -28.68
CA SER A 559 19.64 12.14 -29.76
C SER A 559 20.83 11.17 -29.53
N SER A 560 20.70 10.07 -30.29
CA SER A 560 21.57 8.93 -30.69
C SER A 560 22.05 7.87 -29.70
N LEU A 561 21.55 6.65 -29.96
CA LEU A 561 22.06 5.32 -29.58
C LEU A 561 23.53 5.09 -29.96
N ASP A 562 24.24 4.28 -29.18
CA ASP A 562 25.15 3.17 -29.55
C ASP A 562 25.89 2.72 -28.25
N GLY A 563 26.13 1.47 -27.86
CA GLY A 563 25.90 0.13 -28.39
C GLY A 563 26.85 -0.87 -27.69
N LEU A 564 26.56 -1.34 -26.46
CA LEU A 564 27.47 -2.12 -25.58
C LEU A 564 26.71 -3.16 -24.68
N PRO A 565 27.38 -4.10 -23.96
CA PRO A 565 26.87 -5.46 -23.65
C PRO A 565 25.88 -5.58 -22.46
N LEU A 566 25.05 -6.63 -22.53
CA LEU A 566 24.00 -6.95 -21.55
C LEU A 566 24.56 -7.75 -20.36
N LEU A 567 24.44 -7.22 -19.14
CA LEU A 567 24.70 -7.97 -17.90
C LEU A 567 23.39 -8.52 -17.33
N VAL A 568 23.21 -9.85 -17.41
CA VAL A 568 22.09 -10.55 -16.74
C VAL A 568 22.61 -11.17 -15.46
N GLN A 569 22.07 -10.78 -14.30
CA GLN A 569 22.40 -11.36 -12.99
C GLN A 569 21.26 -12.26 -12.49
N VAL A 570 21.49 -13.57 -12.47
CA VAL A 570 20.55 -14.55 -11.90
C VAL A 570 20.97 -14.87 -10.46
N THR A 571 20.07 -14.66 -9.50
CA THR A 571 20.29 -14.99 -8.09
C THR A 571 19.23 -16.00 -7.61
N ALA A 572 19.63 -17.22 -7.30
CA ALA A 572 18.75 -18.15 -6.61
C ALA A 572 18.82 -17.89 -5.09
N SER A 573 17.70 -17.58 -4.44
CA SER A 573 17.66 -17.43 -2.97
C SER A 573 16.63 -18.40 -2.39
N HIS A 574 17.07 -19.35 -1.56
CA HIS A 574 16.15 -20.19 -0.80
C HIS A 574 15.64 -19.44 0.43
N ARG A 575 14.32 -19.46 0.62
CA ARG A 575 13.65 -19.01 1.86
C ARG A 575 13.22 -20.18 2.76
N TYR A 576 14.02 -21.26 2.81
CA TYR A 576 13.83 -22.36 3.77
C TYR A 576 15.07 -22.52 4.68
N PRO A 577 14.89 -22.81 5.98
CA PRO A 577 16.00 -23.01 6.90
C PRO A 577 16.52 -24.45 6.74
N GLY A 578 17.62 -24.59 6.02
CA GLY A 578 18.31 -25.87 5.86
C GLY A 578 19.29 -25.78 4.72
N SER A 579 20.56 -26.03 5.01
CA SER A 579 21.62 -26.21 4.04
C SER A 579 21.31 -27.40 3.12
N LEU A 580 20.64 -27.16 2.01
CA LEU A 580 20.84 -27.93 0.78
C LEU A 580 21.60 -26.98 -0.14
N LEU A 581 22.92 -27.08 -0.05
CA LEU A 581 23.84 -26.48 -1.01
C LEU A 581 23.38 -26.89 -2.41
N LEU A 582 23.44 -25.97 -3.39
CA LEU A 582 23.69 -26.40 -4.77
C LEU A 582 24.99 -27.23 -4.69
N GLU A 583 24.89 -28.55 -4.81
CA GLU A 583 26.09 -29.36 -4.93
C GLU A 583 26.73 -29.04 -6.28
N GLN A 584 28.02 -29.34 -6.44
CA GLN A 584 28.70 -29.26 -7.74
C GLN A 584 27.92 -30.01 -8.84
N ALA A 585 27.13 -31.02 -8.45
CA ALA A 585 26.22 -31.78 -9.28
C ALA A 585 25.04 -30.94 -9.83
N ASP A 586 24.50 -30.00 -9.07
CA ASP A 586 23.36 -29.18 -9.50
C ASP A 586 23.80 -28.10 -10.49
N ILE A 587 24.98 -27.51 -10.26
CA ILE A 587 25.62 -26.59 -11.22
C ILE A 587 25.95 -27.33 -12.52
N PHE A 588 26.41 -28.58 -12.41
CA PHE A 588 26.65 -29.44 -13.55
C PHE A 588 25.35 -29.78 -14.31
N ALA A 589 24.26 -30.07 -13.59
CA ALA A 589 22.94 -30.35 -14.17
C ALA A 589 22.36 -29.11 -14.89
N LEU A 590 22.57 -27.92 -14.33
CA LEU A 590 22.16 -26.66 -14.95
C LEU A 590 22.90 -26.42 -16.28
N GLY A 591 24.23 -26.55 -16.29
CA GLY A 591 25.01 -26.46 -17.53
C GLY A 591 24.55 -27.47 -18.58
N SER A 592 24.24 -28.69 -18.14
CA SER A 592 23.74 -29.76 -19.02
C SER A 592 22.37 -29.45 -19.61
N THR A 593 21.49 -28.86 -18.81
CA THR A 593 20.14 -28.46 -19.24
C THR A 593 20.20 -27.28 -20.21
N LEU A 594 21.06 -26.29 -19.94
CA LEU A 594 21.30 -25.18 -20.86
C LEU A 594 21.83 -25.68 -22.21
N PHE A 595 22.77 -26.63 -22.21
CA PHE A 595 23.23 -27.26 -23.45
C PHE A 595 22.10 -27.94 -24.20
N GLU A 596 21.24 -28.71 -23.50
CA GLU A 596 20.11 -29.39 -24.12
C GLU A 596 19.11 -28.43 -24.74
N VAL A 597 18.81 -27.31 -24.09
CA VAL A 597 17.93 -26.27 -24.63
C VAL A 597 18.56 -25.62 -25.87
N MET A 598 19.85 -25.29 -25.82
CA MET A 598 20.53 -24.60 -26.93
C MET A 598 20.78 -25.50 -28.14
N CYS A 599 21.02 -26.80 -27.93
CA CYS A 599 21.34 -27.75 -28.99
C CYS A 599 20.16 -28.65 -29.39
N GLY A 600 19.04 -28.62 -28.64
CA GLY A 600 17.91 -29.53 -28.80
C GLY A 600 18.23 -31.01 -28.53
N GLN A 601 19.39 -31.29 -27.91
CA GLN A 601 19.87 -32.64 -27.63
C GLN A 601 20.58 -32.68 -26.29
N SER A 602 20.20 -33.66 -25.45
CA SER A 602 20.86 -33.87 -24.16
C SER A 602 22.35 -34.19 -24.34
N PRO A 603 23.27 -33.47 -23.65
CA PRO A 603 24.72 -33.60 -23.85
C PRO A 603 25.24 -35.01 -23.57
N TYR A 604 24.53 -35.77 -22.74
CA TYR A 604 24.91 -37.12 -22.31
C TYR A 604 23.84 -38.16 -22.65
N LYS A 605 23.02 -37.91 -23.67
CA LYS A 605 21.95 -38.81 -24.10
C LYS A 605 22.47 -40.24 -24.29
N GLY A 606 21.87 -41.19 -23.57
CA GLY A 606 22.21 -42.62 -23.65
C GLY A 606 23.47 -43.05 -22.89
N ARG A 607 24.12 -42.15 -22.12
CA ARG A 607 25.20 -42.50 -21.19
C ARG A 607 24.62 -42.88 -19.82
N LYS A 608 25.29 -43.77 -19.10
CA LYS A 608 24.96 -44.10 -17.70
C LYS A 608 25.62 -43.10 -16.75
N ASP A 609 25.04 -42.87 -15.58
CA ASP A 609 25.55 -41.91 -14.59
C ASP A 609 27.02 -42.12 -14.21
N ILE A 610 27.49 -43.38 -14.15
CA ILE A 610 28.90 -43.71 -13.88
C ILE A 610 29.85 -43.22 -14.99
N GLU A 611 29.38 -43.21 -16.24
CA GLU A 611 30.15 -42.74 -17.41
C GLU A 611 30.18 -41.20 -17.41
N ILE A 612 29.06 -40.57 -17.08
CA ILE A 612 28.94 -39.10 -16.96
C ILE A 612 29.84 -38.60 -15.83
N LYS A 613 29.82 -39.27 -14.68
CA LYS A 613 30.71 -38.97 -13.56
C LYS A 613 32.18 -39.12 -13.95
N GLY A 614 32.54 -40.18 -14.67
CA GLY A 614 33.91 -40.37 -15.16
C GLY A 614 34.36 -39.32 -16.20
N LEU A 615 33.43 -38.75 -16.98
CA LEU A 615 33.70 -37.62 -17.87
C LEU A 615 33.92 -36.33 -17.08
N PHE A 616 33.10 -36.09 -16.06
CA PHE A 616 33.23 -34.96 -15.15
C PHE A 616 34.57 -34.96 -14.39
N GLU A 617 34.95 -36.09 -13.80
CA GLU A 617 36.23 -36.25 -13.08
C GLU A 617 37.46 -36.04 -13.99
N LYS A 618 37.32 -36.28 -15.30
CA LYS A 618 38.37 -36.06 -16.31
C LYS A 618 38.25 -34.71 -17.03
N SER A 619 37.26 -33.89 -16.65
CA SER A 619 36.91 -32.63 -17.31
C SER A 619 36.69 -32.75 -18.83
N LEU A 620 36.16 -33.89 -19.27
CA LEU A 620 35.87 -34.20 -20.67
C LEU A 620 34.40 -33.89 -20.98
N PHE A 621 34.14 -32.71 -21.53
CA PHE A 621 32.80 -32.22 -21.80
C PHE A 621 32.51 -32.04 -23.30
N PRO A 622 31.23 -32.05 -23.74
CA PRO A 622 30.85 -31.71 -25.10
C PRO A 622 31.43 -30.35 -25.55
N GLU A 623 31.72 -30.22 -26.85
CA GLU A 623 32.26 -28.97 -27.38
C GLU A 623 31.18 -27.89 -27.42
N THR A 624 31.37 -26.82 -26.67
CA THR A 624 30.40 -25.72 -26.56
C THR A 624 30.80 -24.47 -27.33
N LYS A 625 31.99 -24.44 -27.96
CA LYS A 625 32.53 -23.24 -28.63
C LYS A 625 31.59 -22.66 -29.69
N HIS A 626 30.89 -23.52 -30.42
CA HIS A 626 29.94 -23.13 -31.46
C HIS A 626 28.71 -22.38 -30.92
N LEU A 627 28.44 -22.46 -29.61
CA LEU A 627 27.38 -21.72 -28.93
C LEU A 627 27.84 -20.30 -28.54
N GLY A 628 29.06 -19.90 -28.87
CA GLY A 628 29.58 -18.58 -28.52
C GLY A 628 29.72 -18.43 -26.99
N PRO A 629 29.40 -17.26 -26.41
CA PRO A 629 29.70 -17.04 -25.00
C PRO A 629 28.80 -17.84 -24.04
N ILE A 630 27.58 -18.21 -24.42
CA ILE A 630 26.76 -19.12 -23.57
C ILE A 630 27.42 -20.49 -23.46
N GLY A 631 28.15 -20.91 -24.49
CA GLY A 631 28.97 -22.11 -24.44
C GLY A 631 30.09 -22.05 -23.41
N LYS A 632 30.66 -20.85 -23.15
CA LYS A 632 31.65 -20.67 -22.08
C LYS A 632 31.01 -20.84 -20.70
N VAL A 633 29.80 -20.32 -20.51
CA VAL A 633 29.04 -20.47 -19.25
C VAL A 633 28.69 -21.93 -19.01
N ILE A 634 28.16 -22.62 -20.02
CA ILE A 634 27.89 -24.07 -19.95
C ILE A 634 29.16 -24.84 -19.56
N ALA A 635 30.29 -24.51 -20.19
CA ALA A 635 31.56 -25.17 -19.88
C ALA A 635 32.08 -24.82 -18.48
N GLY A 636 31.86 -23.59 -17.99
CA GLY A 636 32.21 -23.19 -16.63
C GLY A 636 31.37 -23.90 -15.57
N CYS A 637 30.07 -24.12 -15.85
CA CYS A 637 29.20 -24.95 -15.01
C CYS A 637 29.75 -26.37 -14.90
N TRP A 638 30.21 -26.94 -16.02
CA TRP A 638 30.79 -28.28 -16.03
C TRP A 638 32.18 -28.37 -15.40
N ARG A 639 33.01 -27.32 -15.48
CA ARG A 639 34.33 -27.27 -14.83
C ARG A 639 34.30 -26.89 -13.36
N GLY A 640 33.13 -26.53 -12.84
CA GLY A 640 32.95 -26.09 -11.46
C GLY A 640 33.62 -24.76 -11.16
N GLU A 641 33.59 -23.85 -12.13
CA GLU A 641 34.13 -22.49 -12.00
C GLU A 641 33.21 -21.58 -11.17
N TYR A 642 32.04 -22.07 -10.74
CA TYR A 642 31.02 -21.31 -10.01
C TYR A 642 30.79 -21.89 -8.60
N GLY A 643 30.76 -21.03 -7.57
CA GLY A 643 30.63 -21.41 -6.15
C GLY A 643 29.23 -21.23 -5.54
N SER A 644 29.07 -21.63 -4.27
CA SER A 644 27.78 -21.76 -3.56
C SER A 644 27.06 -20.44 -3.19
N ALA A 645 27.59 -19.30 -3.63
CA ALA A 645 26.96 -18.00 -3.46
C ALA A 645 27.19 -17.15 -4.70
N PHE A 646 26.10 -16.95 -5.46
CA PHE A 646 25.82 -15.82 -6.34
C PHE A 646 26.37 -15.74 -7.79
N VAL A 647 25.55 -15.04 -8.59
CA VAL A 647 25.78 -14.32 -9.85
C VAL A 647 26.31 -15.15 -11.02
N PHE A 648 25.40 -15.59 -11.90
CA PHE A 648 25.76 -15.67 -13.32
C PHE A 648 25.86 -14.25 -13.84
N ALA A 649 27.05 -13.79 -14.22
CA ALA A 649 27.25 -12.58 -15.00
C ALA A 649 27.56 -13.00 -16.43
N PHE A 650 26.64 -12.75 -17.36
CA PHE A 650 26.90 -12.98 -18.78
C PHE A 650 27.62 -11.77 -19.35
N PHE A 651 28.88 -11.92 -19.77
CA PHE A 651 29.56 -10.96 -20.63
C PHE A 651 29.64 -11.54 -22.04
N LEU A 652 28.98 -10.89 -22.99
CA LEU A 652 29.03 -11.27 -24.41
C LEU A 652 29.86 -10.22 -25.17
N PRO A 653 31.17 -10.44 -25.43
CA PRO A 653 31.90 -9.58 -26.35
C PRO A 653 31.45 -9.91 -27.78
N PHE A 654 31.14 -8.88 -28.57
CA PHE A 654 30.69 -9.02 -29.96
C PHE A 654 31.79 -8.73 -31.00
N ASP A 655 33.05 -8.53 -30.60
CA ASP A 655 34.19 -8.42 -31.54
C ASP A 655 35.54 -8.84 -30.92
N ASP A 656 36.49 -9.29 -31.76
CA ASP A 656 37.80 -9.83 -31.41
C ASP A 656 38.74 -8.79 -30.75
N ALA A 657 38.49 -7.50 -30.96
CA ALA A 657 39.27 -6.40 -30.36
C ALA A 657 39.12 -6.27 -28.83
N TRP A 658 38.05 -6.84 -28.25
CA TRP A 658 37.73 -6.72 -26.82
C TRP A 658 38.35 -7.81 -25.94
N ARG A 659 39.00 -8.80 -26.55
CA ARG A 659 39.65 -9.91 -25.85
C ARG A 659 40.83 -9.43 -24.99
N ASP A 660 41.58 -8.43 -25.46
CA ASP A 660 42.75 -7.87 -24.76
C ASP A 660 42.39 -6.95 -23.58
N ILE A 661 41.17 -6.40 -23.54
CA ILE A 661 40.70 -5.52 -22.46
C ILE A 661 40.12 -6.36 -21.31
N ALA A 662 39.35 -7.40 -21.64
CA ALA A 662 38.82 -8.34 -20.64
C ALA A 662 39.95 -9.09 -19.91
N ASP A 663 41.03 -9.49 -20.61
CA ASP A 663 42.18 -10.17 -19.98
C ASP A 663 43.00 -9.24 -19.07
N ARG A 664 42.91 -7.90 -19.22
CA ARG A 664 43.56 -6.92 -18.33
C ARG A 664 42.76 -6.63 -17.06
N GLU A 665 41.45 -6.55 -17.16
CA GLU A 665 40.57 -6.20 -16.02
C GLU A 665 40.29 -7.40 -15.10
N PHE A 666 40.38 -8.65 -15.60
CA PHE A 666 40.14 -9.86 -14.79
C PHE A 666 41.30 -10.24 -13.83
N GLN A 667 42.42 -9.50 -13.84
CA GLN A 667 43.53 -9.72 -12.89
C GLN A 667 43.49 -8.82 -11.64
N LEU A 668 42.48 -7.96 -11.48
CA LEU A 668 42.18 -7.21 -10.25
C LEU A 668 40.94 -7.80 -9.57
#